data_AF-A0A3B0TI97-F1
#
_entry.id   AF-A0A3B0TI97-F1
#
_cell.length_a   1.000
_cell.length_b   1.000
_cell.length_c   1.000
_cell.angle_alpha   90.00
_cell.angle_beta   90.00
_cell.angle_gamma   90.00
#
_symmetry.space_group_name_H-M   'P 1'
#
loop_
_entity.id
_entity.type
_entity.pdbx_description
1 polymer ?
#
loop_
_entity_poly.entity_id
_entity_poly.type
_entity_poly.pdbx_seq_one_letter_code
_entity_poly.pdbx_strand_id
1 'polypeptide(L)'
;MSKLFITVNLFICLFAVSLPSIKVSAQYTRQGHKTPTGGVIPVSKPGSYAIPGATYMLVNDISSPMSAIFLGKDVTLDLNGYTITFADTSYEHVPNFSFEEGLKGWDISNAPGARIEDTKVHVFAGDKILRLSKGEEIVSQYINLPVPGRSYIAMCGVIKPDMKVSVYVEDEQGGSVVCNTTYRDGIKQSCPVEEKSPRLGGGFVFAHLTGLEAGKYRVRVKANTDCLVDHIDIRPSMDVGIGIVGKTDAIGHNGHLYNGVHSAFFDYTADAAQSRAITGIPVVKGEGTVIIKNGVIRNGTLGMISWGIQSTADNVEVILDNMKIMNSGINATAADLLYATITKCTFDVHNPFIINRHGSAFYAVDLRGDRPSEVSYSEFYGGQGCLVFKGDFSKVHHNFFANRQTVTNHYSVMAMGDSSLVFENLIKPEIGSGIEVFVHRGMEIFNNEIYIEAAPPTCEYGHEEYSTTAIRIADYNAKPGSPGGCFGNKVYNNRIYVTGKDYPEYPDYIPMAWAVFYSASAGDNYIYGNEIEVADLTVGAKNETSAFYIGGGTIGGQFYDNRITTNTPAAWVASRYGDATDTKISDNQIIKSHEAEYNFKPFRMGWDGRYKSIAKGIQFRSNEIVGAEFDIDATGQNHQYSVYWTLTVEVVDEGGNPVCGAGVRILNKKGEEVFNQKTLEGGTVSIELMEYCQGDSTRIFKSPYKVVVGKTTETIQLNKNKKITIKIFY
;
A
#
# COMPACT_ATOMS: atom_id res chain seq x y z
N MET A 1 12.60 67.72 -20.88
CA MET A 1 13.82 67.30 -20.17
C MET A 1 13.44 67.06 -18.71
N SER A 2 12.78 65.95 -18.39
CA SER A 2 13.32 64.62 -18.03
C SER A 2 13.90 64.57 -16.60
N LYS A 3 13.01 64.18 -15.68
CA LYS A 3 13.25 63.77 -14.29
C LYS A 3 13.87 62.36 -14.30
N LEU A 4 14.77 62.07 -13.36
CA LEU A 4 15.25 60.71 -13.07
C LEU A 4 14.97 60.41 -11.59
N PHE A 5 13.91 59.65 -11.34
CA PHE A 5 13.63 59.02 -10.05
C PHE A 5 14.22 57.61 -10.10
N ILE A 6 15.08 57.28 -9.14
CA ILE A 6 15.63 55.94 -8.96
C ILE A 6 14.71 55.19 -7.99
N THR A 7 13.96 54.23 -8.51
CA THR A 7 13.15 53.28 -7.74
C THR A 7 14.03 52.09 -7.40
N VAL A 8 14.28 51.86 -6.11
CA VAL A 8 14.95 50.65 -5.61
C VAL A 8 13.91 49.54 -5.51
N ASN A 9 13.88 48.64 -6.50
CA ASN A 9 13.11 47.40 -6.44
C ASN A 9 13.86 46.40 -5.56
N LEU A 10 13.29 46.09 -4.39
CA LEU A 10 13.73 45.00 -3.52
C LEU A 10 13.28 43.67 -4.14
N PHE A 11 14.15 43.06 -4.93
CA PHE A 11 13.98 41.69 -5.43
C PHE A 11 14.19 40.72 -4.25
N ILE A 12 13.10 40.17 -3.72
CA ILE A 12 13.14 38.99 -2.85
C ILE A 12 13.39 37.81 -3.79
N CYS A 13 14.65 37.41 -3.94
CA CYS A 13 15.01 36.12 -4.51
C CYS A 13 14.49 35.02 -3.58
N LEU A 14 13.35 34.41 -3.93
CA LEU A 14 13.03 33.08 -3.45
C LEU A 14 14.17 32.16 -3.90
N PHE A 15 15.02 31.78 -2.95
CA PHE A 15 15.90 30.64 -3.13
C PHE A 15 15.02 29.40 -3.28
N ALA A 16 14.79 28.98 -4.52
CA ALA A 16 14.45 27.59 -4.81
C ALA A 16 15.67 26.77 -4.36
N VAL A 17 15.68 26.37 -3.08
CA VAL A 17 16.64 25.39 -2.57
C VAL A 17 16.30 24.11 -3.33
N SER A 18 17.03 23.84 -4.41
CA SER A 18 17.02 22.55 -5.08
C SER A 18 17.58 21.54 -4.09
N LEU A 19 16.71 21.02 -3.21
CA LEU A 19 17.06 19.92 -2.32
C LEU A 19 17.56 18.78 -3.22
N PRO A 20 18.75 18.22 -2.95
CA PRO A 20 19.30 17.16 -3.78
C PRO A 20 18.25 16.05 -3.92
N SER A 21 18.08 15.53 -5.14
CA SER A 21 17.27 14.32 -5.34
C SER A 21 17.76 13.27 -4.36
N ILE A 22 16.86 12.54 -3.69
CA ILE A 22 17.25 11.52 -2.73
C ILE A 22 18.02 10.47 -3.53
N LYS A 23 19.36 10.50 -3.45
CA LYS A 23 20.19 9.41 -3.94
C LYS A 23 20.00 8.30 -2.92
N VAL A 24 19.09 7.39 -3.22
CA VAL A 24 18.96 6.12 -2.49
C VAL A 24 20.35 5.48 -2.52
N SER A 25 21.09 5.60 -1.41
CA SER A 25 22.49 5.23 -1.32
C SER A 25 22.69 4.29 -0.13
N ALA A 26 22.35 3.04 -0.36
CA ALA A 26 23.16 1.84 -0.17
C ALA A 26 22.24 0.66 -0.46
N GLN A 27 22.65 -0.23 -1.36
CA GLN A 27 21.87 -1.36 -1.88
C GLN A 27 22.66 -2.65 -1.57
N TYR A 28 22.02 -3.82 -1.72
CA TYR A 28 22.74 -5.09 -1.64
C TYR A 28 24.02 -5.03 -2.48
N THR A 29 25.15 -5.31 -1.83
CA THR A 29 26.46 -5.33 -2.45
C THR A 29 26.99 -6.75 -2.41
N ARG A 30 27.13 -7.34 -3.61
CA ARG A 30 27.72 -8.67 -3.75
C ARG A 30 29.12 -8.68 -3.13
N GLN A 31 29.31 -9.56 -2.14
CA GLN A 31 30.59 -9.75 -1.46
C GLN A 31 31.44 -10.79 -2.18
N GLY A 32 32.77 -10.62 -2.12
CA GLY A 32 33.70 -11.68 -2.48
C GLY A 32 33.80 -12.73 -1.36
N HIS A 33 34.17 -13.96 -1.74
CA HIS A 33 34.31 -15.06 -0.81
C HIS A 33 35.55 -14.88 0.09
N LYS A 34 35.41 -15.27 1.36
CA LYS A 34 36.47 -15.28 2.36
C LYS A 34 36.72 -16.71 2.84
N THR A 35 37.95 -17.02 3.21
CA THR A 35 38.27 -18.27 3.89
C THR A 35 37.86 -18.16 5.38
N PRO A 36 37.15 -19.15 5.95
CA PRO A 36 36.85 -19.17 7.38
C PRO A 36 38.13 -19.06 8.22
N THR A 37 38.13 -18.16 9.20
CA THR A 37 39.24 -17.99 10.16
C THR A 37 38.68 -17.86 11.58
N GLY A 38 39.46 -18.21 12.60
CA GLY A 38 39.16 -17.90 14.01
C GLY A 38 37.79 -18.35 14.54
N GLY A 39 37.60 -19.63 14.83
CA GLY A 39 36.39 -20.14 15.50
C GLY A 39 35.11 -20.15 14.64
N VAL A 40 35.16 -19.66 13.40
CA VAL A 40 34.07 -19.76 12.42
C VAL A 40 33.90 -21.22 11.96
N ILE A 41 32.66 -21.69 11.96
CA ILE A 41 32.29 -23.06 11.58
C ILE A 41 31.90 -23.07 10.09
N PRO A 42 32.61 -23.83 9.22
CA PRO A 42 32.27 -23.90 7.80
C PRO A 42 30.96 -24.65 7.59
N VAL A 43 30.15 -24.16 6.65
CA VAL A 43 28.88 -24.76 6.22
C VAL A 43 28.97 -25.06 4.73
N SER A 44 28.83 -26.34 4.38
CA SER A 44 28.97 -26.80 3.00
C SER A 44 27.78 -27.61 2.47
N LYS A 45 26.71 -27.73 3.26
CA LYS A 45 25.49 -28.47 2.92
C LYS A 45 24.27 -27.93 3.69
N PRO A 46 23.04 -28.21 3.22
CA PRO A 46 21.82 -28.00 4.00
C PRO A 46 21.88 -28.69 5.37
N GLY A 47 21.15 -28.17 6.37
CA GLY A 47 21.08 -28.78 7.70
C GLY A 47 20.75 -27.82 8.85
N SER A 48 20.88 -28.33 10.07
CA SER A 48 20.63 -27.59 11.31
C SER A 48 21.93 -27.06 11.92
N TYR A 49 21.95 -25.77 12.24
CA TYR A 49 23.11 -25.04 12.77
C TYR A 49 22.70 -24.24 14.01
N ALA A 50 22.92 -24.83 15.19
CA ALA A 50 22.24 -24.40 16.41
C ALA A 50 23.13 -24.21 17.65
N ILE A 51 24.46 -24.17 17.49
CA ILE A 51 25.37 -23.95 18.63
C ILE A 51 25.26 -22.47 19.05
N PRO A 52 24.77 -22.14 20.26
CA PRO A 52 24.63 -20.75 20.68
C PRO A 52 25.97 -20.02 20.69
N GLY A 53 25.98 -18.78 20.22
CA GLY A 53 27.18 -17.95 20.08
C GLY A 53 28.06 -18.28 18.87
N ALA A 54 27.73 -19.33 18.10
CA ALA A 54 28.54 -19.72 16.95
C ALA A 54 28.36 -18.80 15.75
N THR A 55 29.45 -18.61 15.00
CA THR A 55 29.42 -18.02 13.66
C THR A 55 29.62 -19.14 12.63
N TYR A 56 28.60 -19.34 11.80
CA TYR A 56 28.59 -20.24 10.66
C TYR A 56 28.90 -19.45 9.39
N MET A 57 29.68 -20.03 8.49
CA MET A 57 30.05 -19.39 7.22
C MET A 57 29.93 -20.37 6.06
N LEU A 58 29.19 -19.98 5.00
CA LEU A 58 29.16 -20.77 3.77
C LEU A 58 30.54 -20.79 3.10
N VAL A 59 30.92 -21.96 2.58
CA VAL A 59 32.16 -22.18 1.82
C VAL A 59 31.92 -22.58 0.37
N ASN A 60 30.65 -22.71 -0.04
CA ASN A 60 30.17 -22.99 -1.39
C ASN A 60 28.67 -22.66 -1.48
N ASP A 61 28.16 -22.57 -2.71
CA ASP A 61 26.72 -22.59 -2.93
C ASP A 61 26.14 -23.93 -2.45
N ILE A 62 24.97 -23.89 -1.81
CA ILE A 62 24.27 -25.08 -1.34
C ILE A 62 22.85 -25.11 -1.90
N SER A 63 22.34 -26.31 -2.15
CA SER A 63 20.97 -26.51 -2.61
C SER A 63 20.25 -27.60 -1.82
N SER A 64 18.94 -27.45 -1.67
CA SER A 64 18.05 -28.44 -1.06
C SER A 64 16.81 -28.64 -1.93
N PRO A 65 16.34 -29.88 -2.14
CA PRO A 65 15.09 -30.14 -2.86
C PRO A 65 13.84 -29.64 -2.10
N MET A 66 13.97 -29.34 -0.80
CA MET A 66 12.93 -28.78 0.07
C MET A 66 13.49 -27.55 0.81
N SER A 67 13.21 -27.38 2.11
CA SER A 67 13.85 -26.36 2.95
C SER A 67 15.34 -26.63 3.16
N ALA A 68 16.16 -25.59 3.32
CA ALA A 68 17.62 -25.74 3.29
C ALA A 68 18.30 -25.65 4.67
N ILE A 69 18.11 -24.57 5.42
CA ILE A 69 18.83 -24.35 6.69
C ILE A 69 17.86 -24.14 7.84
N PHE A 70 18.19 -24.69 9.02
CA PHE A 70 17.53 -24.35 10.29
C PHE A 70 18.53 -23.81 11.30
N LEU A 71 18.22 -22.67 11.91
CA LEU A 71 19.11 -21.96 12.82
C LEU A 71 18.64 -22.05 14.27
N GLY A 72 19.60 -22.15 15.19
CA GLY A 72 19.36 -22.01 16.63
C GLY A 72 19.37 -20.57 17.11
N LYS A 73 19.35 -20.38 18.43
CA LYS A 73 19.41 -19.07 19.10
C LYS A 73 20.84 -18.55 19.15
N ASP A 74 21.03 -17.22 19.10
CA ASP A 74 22.32 -16.55 19.26
C ASP A 74 23.37 -16.97 18.22
N VAL A 75 22.94 -17.20 16.97
CA VAL A 75 23.82 -17.63 15.89
C VAL A 75 24.00 -16.53 14.85
N THR A 76 25.19 -16.51 14.23
CA THR A 76 25.44 -15.74 13.00
C THR A 76 25.63 -16.69 11.84
N LEU A 77 24.88 -16.51 10.76
CA LEU A 77 25.12 -17.16 9.46
C LEU A 77 25.61 -16.12 8.46
N ASP A 78 26.89 -16.23 8.09
CA ASP A 78 27.49 -15.45 7.00
C ASP A 78 27.45 -16.28 5.71
N LEU A 79 26.68 -15.84 4.73
CA LEU A 79 26.58 -16.51 3.44
C LEU A 79 27.83 -16.26 2.59
N ASN A 80 28.71 -15.33 2.97
CA ASN A 80 30.06 -15.19 2.41
C ASN A 80 30.09 -15.06 0.87
N GLY A 81 29.11 -14.36 0.31
CA GLY A 81 28.91 -14.17 -1.13
C GLY A 81 28.29 -15.36 -1.88
N TYR A 82 27.99 -16.47 -1.19
CA TYR A 82 27.37 -17.67 -1.75
C TYR A 82 25.84 -17.62 -1.73
N THR A 83 25.25 -18.62 -2.38
CA THR A 83 23.80 -18.79 -2.59
C THR A 83 23.29 -20.02 -1.84
N ILE A 84 22.13 -19.86 -1.20
CA ILE A 84 21.28 -20.95 -0.73
C ILE A 84 20.11 -21.08 -1.70
N THR A 85 20.00 -22.21 -2.39
CA THR A 85 18.83 -22.52 -3.22
C THR A 85 17.94 -23.55 -2.49
N PHE A 86 16.67 -23.22 -2.30
CA PHE A 86 15.68 -24.14 -1.70
C PHE A 86 14.61 -24.50 -2.74
N ALA A 87 13.89 -25.60 -2.51
CA ALA A 87 13.03 -26.21 -3.53
C ALA A 87 13.76 -26.44 -4.88
N ASP A 88 15.04 -26.80 -4.80
CA ASP A 88 15.94 -26.92 -5.95
C ASP A 88 15.96 -28.37 -6.48
N THR A 89 14.97 -28.68 -7.30
CA THR A 89 14.94 -29.91 -8.10
C THR A 89 14.07 -29.69 -9.33
N SER A 90 14.02 -30.67 -10.23
CA SER A 90 13.27 -30.63 -11.48
C SER A 90 11.76 -30.78 -11.27
N TYR A 91 11.14 -29.87 -10.50
CA TYR A 91 9.70 -29.78 -10.39
C TYR A 91 9.10 -29.39 -11.74
N GLU A 92 8.22 -30.24 -12.26
CA GLU A 92 7.46 -29.92 -13.47
C GLU A 92 6.23 -29.09 -13.11
N HIS A 93 5.80 -28.27 -14.07
CA HIS A 93 4.52 -27.55 -14.03
C HIS A 93 3.59 -28.13 -15.08
N VAL A 94 2.28 -28.05 -14.84
CA VAL A 94 1.29 -28.38 -15.86
C VAL A 94 1.55 -27.50 -17.09
N PRO A 95 1.84 -28.09 -18.27
CA PRO A 95 2.03 -27.29 -19.48
C PRO A 95 0.80 -26.44 -19.76
N ASN A 96 1.00 -25.17 -20.10
CA ASN A 96 -0.11 -24.25 -20.38
C ASN A 96 -1.11 -24.14 -19.20
N PHE A 97 -0.60 -24.12 -17.95
CA PHE A 97 -1.43 -23.94 -16.74
C PHE A 97 -2.22 -22.63 -16.73
N SER A 98 -1.77 -21.61 -17.46
CA SER A 98 -2.38 -20.29 -17.57
C SER A 98 -3.21 -20.08 -18.85
N PHE A 99 -3.44 -21.13 -19.64
CA PHE A 99 -4.24 -21.09 -20.87
C PHE A 99 -3.78 -20.12 -21.97
N GLU A 100 -2.57 -19.56 -21.88
CA GLU A 100 -2.00 -18.63 -22.86
C GLU A 100 -1.79 -19.28 -24.24
N GLU A 101 -1.63 -20.60 -24.31
CA GLU A 101 -1.59 -21.39 -25.56
C GLU A 101 -2.97 -21.98 -25.92
N GLY A 102 -4.04 -21.44 -25.35
CA GLY A 102 -5.41 -21.91 -25.53
C GLY A 102 -5.69 -23.22 -24.77
N LEU A 103 -6.33 -24.19 -25.42
CA LEU A 103 -6.65 -25.51 -24.82
C LEU A 103 -5.57 -26.57 -25.07
N LYS A 104 -4.40 -26.18 -25.60
CA LYS A 104 -3.33 -27.12 -25.91
C LYS A 104 -2.88 -27.84 -24.64
N GLY A 105 -2.82 -29.17 -24.72
CA GLY A 105 -2.41 -30.05 -23.63
C GLY A 105 -3.52 -30.45 -22.65
N TRP A 106 -4.72 -29.88 -22.75
CA TRP A 106 -5.83 -30.19 -21.87
C TRP A 106 -6.79 -31.21 -22.49
N ASP A 107 -7.21 -32.21 -21.72
CA ASP A 107 -8.32 -33.09 -22.06
C ASP A 107 -9.64 -32.39 -21.71
N ILE A 108 -10.42 -32.09 -22.75
CA ILE A 108 -11.71 -31.39 -22.69
C ILE A 108 -12.86 -32.30 -23.10
N SER A 109 -12.66 -33.62 -23.16
CA SER A 109 -13.68 -34.58 -23.59
C SER A 109 -14.97 -34.52 -22.78
N ASN A 110 -14.87 -34.10 -21.51
CA ASN A 110 -15.99 -33.87 -20.59
C ASN A 110 -16.34 -32.38 -20.41
N ALA A 111 -15.89 -31.52 -21.32
CA ALA A 111 -16.15 -30.07 -21.31
C ALA A 111 -16.42 -29.53 -22.74
N PRO A 112 -17.52 -29.95 -23.41
CA PRO A 112 -17.80 -29.57 -24.79
C PRO A 112 -18.02 -28.05 -25.00
N GLY A 113 -18.35 -27.30 -23.95
CA GLY A 113 -18.50 -25.85 -23.92
C GLY A 113 -17.25 -25.10 -23.49
N ALA A 114 -16.14 -25.80 -23.18
CA ALA A 114 -14.87 -25.19 -22.82
C ALA A 114 -14.37 -24.27 -23.93
N ARG A 115 -14.09 -23.02 -23.58
CA ARG A 115 -13.55 -22.04 -24.51
C ARG A 115 -12.70 -21.00 -23.81
N ILE A 116 -11.75 -20.45 -24.56
CA ILE A 116 -10.85 -19.43 -24.07
C ILE A 116 -11.47 -18.06 -24.31
N GLU A 117 -11.42 -17.21 -23.30
CA GLU A 117 -11.86 -15.82 -23.34
C GLU A 117 -10.66 -14.90 -23.08
N ASP A 118 -10.74 -13.66 -23.57
CA ASP A 118 -9.80 -12.57 -23.25
C ASP A 118 -10.09 -12.06 -21.83
N THR A 119 -9.06 -11.73 -21.04
CA THR A 119 -9.21 -11.21 -19.67
C THR A 119 -9.99 -9.89 -19.57
N LYS A 120 -10.35 -9.24 -20.68
CA LYS A 120 -11.34 -8.15 -20.72
C LYS A 120 -12.73 -8.57 -20.25
N VAL A 121 -13.10 -9.85 -20.36
CA VAL A 121 -14.38 -10.29 -19.77
C VAL A 121 -14.28 -10.28 -18.24
N HIS A 122 -13.09 -10.58 -17.69
CA HIS A 122 -12.76 -10.38 -16.29
C HIS A 122 -11.25 -10.53 -16.05
N VAL A 123 -10.63 -9.53 -15.41
CA VAL A 123 -9.18 -9.51 -15.21
C VAL A 123 -8.75 -10.62 -14.25
N PHE A 124 -7.67 -11.32 -14.59
CA PHE A 124 -6.96 -12.23 -13.70
C PHE A 124 -5.46 -12.16 -14.04
N ALA A 125 -4.67 -13.21 -13.75
CA ALA A 125 -3.29 -13.27 -14.18
C ALA A 125 -3.20 -13.60 -15.68
N GLY A 126 -2.32 -12.91 -16.43
CA GLY A 126 -2.16 -13.14 -17.87
C GLY A 126 -3.22 -12.44 -18.74
N ASP A 127 -3.34 -12.90 -19.99
CA ASP A 127 -4.20 -12.32 -21.03
C ASP A 127 -5.40 -13.23 -21.38
N LYS A 128 -5.36 -14.51 -20.97
CA LYS A 128 -6.40 -15.50 -21.29
C LYS A 128 -6.96 -16.18 -20.05
N ILE A 129 -8.24 -16.56 -20.14
CA ILE A 129 -8.92 -17.32 -19.11
C ILE A 129 -9.79 -18.40 -19.74
N LEU A 130 -9.96 -19.52 -19.04
CA LEU A 130 -10.81 -20.61 -19.49
C LEU A 130 -12.22 -20.45 -18.94
N ARG A 131 -13.22 -20.48 -19.82
CA ARG A 131 -14.62 -20.63 -19.43
C ARG A 131 -15.04 -22.09 -19.42
N LEU A 132 -15.71 -22.48 -18.34
CA LEU A 132 -16.35 -23.78 -18.18
C LEU A 132 -17.82 -23.60 -17.81
N SER A 133 -18.68 -24.46 -18.34
CA SER A 133 -20.08 -24.55 -17.97
C SER A 133 -20.25 -25.47 -16.75
N LYS A 134 -21.33 -25.28 -16.01
CA LYS A 134 -21.66 -26.16 -14.88
C LYS A 134 -21.68 -27.63 -15.29
N GLY A 135 -20.94 -28.45 -14.54
CA GLY A 135 -20.83 -29.89 -14.71
C GLY A 135 -19.65 -30.33 -15.59
N GLU A 136 -19.00 -29.40 -16.28
CA GLU A 136 -17.87 -29.70 -17.17
C GLU A 136 -16.59 -30.00 -16.39
N GLU A 137 -15.78 -30.89 -16.95
CA GLU A 137 -14.53 -31.34 -16.36
C GLU A 137 -13.38 -31.28 -17.37
N ILE A 138 -12.24 -30.75 -16.92
CA ILE A 138 -10.99 -30.73 -17.68
C ILE A 138 -9.89 -31.46 -16.92
N VAL A 139 -8.97 -32.08 -17.67
CA VAL A 139 -7.86 -32.83 -17.10
C VAL A 139 -6.54 -32.39 -17.71
N SER A 140 -5.54 -32.16 -16.88
CA SER A 140 -4.19 -31.80 -17.35
C SER A 140 -3.43 -33.00 -17.90
N GLN A 141 -2.30 -32.73 -18.55
CA GLN A 141 -1.27 -33.75 -18.74
C GLN A 141 -0.68 -34.18 -17.39
N TYR A 142 -0.05 -35.36 -17.38
CA TYR A 142 0.77 -35.81 -16.26
C TYR A 142 2.03 -34.96 -16.15
N ILE A 143 2.40 -34.63 -14.91
CA ILE A 143 3.65 -33.99 -14.53
C ILE A 143 4.37 -34.84 -13.49
N ASN A 144 5.69 -34.74 -13.45
CA ASN A 144 6.52 -35.45 -12.50
C ASN A 144 6.71 -34.64 -11.21
N LEU A 145 6.35 -35.25 -10.07
CA LEU A 145 6.62 -34.75 -8.73
C LEU A 145 7.84 -35.51 -8.15
N PRO A 146 9.02 -34.87 -8.05
CA PRO A 146 10.28 -35.59 -7.85
C PRO A 146 10.59 -35.96 -6.39
N VAL A 147 9.88 -35.42 -5.39
CA VAL A 147 10.24 -35.57 -3.98
C VAL A 147 9.09 -36.24 -3.22
N PRO A 148 9.29 -37.44 -2.66
CA PRO A 148 8.24 -38.11 -1.91
C PRO A 148 8.02 -37.45 -0.54
N GLY A 149 6.83 -37.63 0.01
CA GLY A 149 6.49 -37.33 1.41
C GLY A 149 6.36 -35.85 1.76
N ARG A 150 6.67 -34.92 0.85
CA ARG A 150 6.55 -33.47 1.07
C ARG A 150 5.16 -32.92 0.77
N SER A 151 4.94 -31.66 1.14
CA SER A 151 3.75 -30.91 0.79
C SER A 151 3.79 -30.42 -0.66
N TYR A 152 2.69 -30.68 -1.38
CA TYR A 152 2.35 -30.09 -2.68
C TYR A 152 0.94 -29.49 -2.63
N ILE A 153 0.65 -28.55 -3.52
CA ILE A 153 -0.69 -28.00 -3.68
C ILE A 153 -1.12 -28.12 -5.14
N ALA A 154 -2.25 -28.79 -5.36
CA ALA A 154 -2.98 -28.71 -6.62
C ALA A 154 -3.96 -27.54 -6.55
N MET A 155 -3.95 -26.63 -7.51
CA MET A 155 -4.71 -25.37 -7.44
C MET A 155 -5.49 -25.08 -8.71
N CYS A 156 -6.50 -24.23 -8.57
CA CYS A 156 -7.29 -23.66 -9.63
C CYS A 156 -7.59 -22.20 -9.26
N GLY A 157 -7.14 -21.26 -10.08
CA GLY A 157 -7.54 -19.86 -10.01
C GLY A 157 -9.00 -19.73 -10.40
N VAL A 158 -9.78 -19.05 -9.57
CA VAL A 158 -11.22 -18.85 -9.75
C VAL A 158 -11.51 -17.37 -9.60
N ILE A 159 -12.24 -16.82 -10.56
CA ILE A 159 -12.31 -15.37 -10.74
C ILE A 159 -13.31 -14.69 -9.79
N LYS A 160 -14.41 -15.36 -9.40
CA LYS A 160 -15.45 -14.75 -8.56
C LYS A 160 -15.91 -15.67 -7.42
N PRO A 161 -16.45 -15.10 -6.31
CA PRO A 161 -16.89 -15.89 -5.15
C PRO A 161 -18.11 -16.78 -5.39
N ASP A 162 -18.93 -16.47 -6.40
CA ASP A 162 -20.10 -17.27 -6.80
C ASP A 162 -19.73 -18.45 -7.71
N MET A 163 -18.53 -18.43 -8.30
CA MET A 163 -17.99 -19.52 -9.12
C MET A 163 -17.40 -20.60 -8.22
N LYS A 164 -17.90 -21.83 -8.37
CA LYS A 164 -17.46 -22.97 -7.55
C LYS A 164 -16.81 -24.04 -8.40
N VAL A 165 -15.67 -24.54 -7.93
CA VAL A 165 -14.95 -25.64 -8.54
C VAL A 165 -14.63 -26.74 -7.52
N SER A 166 -14.42 -27.94 -8.04
CA SER A 166 -13.80 -29.04 -7.33
C SER A 166 -12.45 -29.35 -7.97
N VAL A 167 -11.42 -29.54 -7.15
CA VAL A 167 -10.06 -29.87 -7.55
C VAL A 167 -9.73 -31.29 -7.09
N TYR A 168 -9.40 -32.14 -8.06
CA TYR A 168 -9.01 -33.54 -7.90
C TYR A 168 -7.58 -33.74 -8.40
N VAL A 169 -6.91 -34.77 -7.89
CA VAL A 169 -5.59 -35.21 -8.39
C VAL A 169 -5.66 -36.70 -8.70
N GLU A 170 -5.03 -37.10 -9.79
CA GLU A 170 -4.93 -38.49 -10.23
C GLU A 170 -3.47 -38.92 -10.30
N ASP A 171 -3.18 -40.16 -9.91
CA ASP A 171 -1.88 -40.82 -10.07
C ASP A 171 -1.67 -41.33 -11.50
N GLU A 172 -0.47 -41.84 -11.81
CA GLU A 172 -0.12 -42.34 -13.15
C GLU A 172 -1.04 -43.46 -13.66
N GLN A 173 -1.71 -44.19 -12.77
CA GLN A 173 -2.67 -45.24 -13.12
C GLN A 173 -4.09 -44.70 -13.35
N GLY A 174 -4.30 -43.38 -13.20
CA GLY A 174 -5.61 -42.73 -13.26
C GLY A 174 -6.44 -42.90 -11.98
N GLY A 175 -5.82 -43.38 -10.90
CA GLY A 175 -6.45 -43.50 -9.59
C GLY A 175 -6.61 -42.15 -8.91
N SER A 176 -7.78 -41.88 -8.32
CA SER A 176 -8.01 -40.66 -7.55
C SER A 176 -7.14 -40.65 -6.29
N VAL A 177 -6.36 -39.60 -6.11
CA VAL A 177 -5.56 -39.34 -4.90
C VAL A 177 -6.47 -38.78 -3.80
N VAL A 178 -6.48 -39.45 -2.65
CA VAL A 178 -7.20 -39.01 -1.45
C VAL A 178 -6.20 -38.76 -0.32
N CYS A 179 -6.19 -37.52 0.18
CA CYS A 179 -5.33 -37.13 1.30
C CYS A 179 -6.20 -36.77 2.52
N ASN A 180 -5.98 -37.47 3.64
CA ASN A 180 -6.49 -37.07 4.95
C ASN A 180 -5.31 -36.54 5.77
N THR A 181 -5.23 -35.21 5.86
CA THR A 181 -4.08 -34.54 6.47
C THR A 181 -4.38 -34.20 7.92
N THR A 182 -3.41 -34.49 8.80
CA THR A 182 -3.48 -34.09 10.21
C THR A 182 -2.99 -32.66 10.35
N TYR A 183 -3.89 -31.74 10.66
CA TYR A 183 -3.58 -30.35 10.98
C TYR A 183 -3.58 -30.14 12.49
N ARG A 184 -3.10 -28.97 12.95
CA ARG A 184 -3.16 -28.59 14.37
C ARG A 184 -4.58 -28.65 14.94
N ASP A 185 -5.60 -28.35 14.14
CA ASP A 185 -7.01 -28.34 14.52
C ASP A 185 -7.76 -29.63 14.16
N GLY A 186 -7.04 -30.71 13.82
CA GLY A 186 -7.57 -32.05 13.59
C GLY A 186 -7.32 -32.60 12.18
N ILE A 187 -7.83 -33.81 11.94
CA ILE A 187 -7.73 -34.48 10.64
C ILE A 187 -8.80 -33.93 9.69
N LYS A 188 -8.39 -33.55 8.48
CA LYS A 188 -9.31 -33.09 7.43
C LYS A 188 -8.95 -33.74 6.10
N GLN A 189 -9.97 -34.06 5.31
CA GLN A 189 -9.76 -34.39 3.92
C GLN A 189 -9.23 -33.14 3.20
N SER A 190 -8.03 -33.23 2.64
CA SER A 190 -7.34 -32.14 1.97
C SER A 190 -7.19 -32.33 0.47
N CYS A 191 -7.44 -33.55 -0.02
CA CYS A 191 -7.64 -33.87 -1.43
C CYS A 191 -8.66 -35.03 -1.53
N PRO A 192 -9.67 -34.96 -2.41
CA PRO A 192 -10.04 -33.79 -3.22
C PRO A 192 -10.62 -32.64 -2.38
N VAL A 193 -10.69 -31.45 -2.98
CA VAL A 193 -11.41 -30.29 -2.43
C VAL A 193 -12.58 -29.97 -3.33
N GLU A 194 -13.78 -30.02 -2.78
CA GLU A 194 -15.02 -29.99 -3.57
C GLU A 194 -15.90 -28.77 -3.28
N GLU A 195 -16.53 -28.26 -4.34
CA GLU A 195 -17.53 -27.19 -4.30
C GLU A 195 -17.07 -25.93 -3.55
N LYS A 196 -15.81 -25.53 -3.76
CA LYS A 196 -15.23 -24.34 -3.13
C LYS A 196 -15.14 -23.18 -4.10
N SER A 197 -15.09 -21.99 -3.51
CA SER A 197 -14.92 -20.71 -4.20
C SER A 197 -13.99 -19.81 -3.40
N PRO A 198 -13.41 -18.76 -4.01
CA PRO A 198 -12.73 -17.71 -3.27
C PRO A 198 -13.72 -16.94 -2.40
N ARG A 199 -13.22 -16.32 -1.32
CA ARG A 199 -14.08 -15.63 -0.33
C ARG A 199 -14.67 -14.32 -0.85
N LEU A 200 -13.86 -13.52 -1.53
CA LEU A 200 -14.17 -12.20 -2.03
C LEU A 200 -13.32 -12.00 -3.30
N GLY A 201 -13.85 -11.37 -4.35
CA GLY A 201 -13.24 -11.30 -5.69
C GLY A 201 -12.65 -12.64 -6.17
N GLY A 202 -11.55 -12.59 -6.93
CA GLY A 202 -10.83 -13.80 -7.36
C GLY A 202 -9.80 -14.32 -6.36
N GLY A 203 -9.41 -15.58 -6.52
CA GLY A 203 -8.47 -16.30 -5.64
C GLY A 203 -8.20 -17.72 -6.12
N PHE A 204 -7.62 -18.56 -5.26
CA PHE A 204 -7.30 -19.95 -5.60
C PHE A 204 -8.08 -20.96 -4.74
N VAL A 205 -8.80 -21.85 -5.39
CA VAL A 205 -9.27 -23.10 -4.77
C VAL A 205 -8.16 -24.12 -4.90
N PHE A 206 -7.83 -24.82 -3.82
CA PHE A 206 -6.70 -25.73 -3.85
C PHE A 206 -6.87 -26.94 -2.95
N ALA A 207 -6.29 -28.07 -3.37
CA ALA A 207 -6.14 -29.29 -2.59
C ALA A 207 -4.70 -29.40 -2.07
N HIS A 208 -4.56 -29.69 -0.78
CA HIS A 208 -3.25 -29.88 -0.14
C HIS A 208 -2.91 -31.37 -0.15
N LEU A 209 -1.82 -31.71 -0.84
CA LEU A 209 -1.34 -33.06 -1.06
C LEU A 209 -0.16 -33.32 -0.13
N THR A 210 -0.24 -34.40 0.64
CA THR A 210 0.81 -34.80 1.58
C THR A 210 1.00 -36.31 1.51
N GLY A 211 2.21 -36.78 1.85
CA GLY A 211 2.51 -38.22 1.90
C GLY A 211 2.48 -38.93 0.54
N LEU A 212 2.61 -38.19 -0.57
CA LEU A 212 2.68 -38.78 -1.91
C LEU A 212 4.06 -39.41 -2.15
N GLU A 213 4.10 -40.46 -2.97
CA GLU A 213 5.37 -40.96 -3.51
C GLU A 213 5.88 -40.04 -4.63
N ALA A 214 7.16 -40.15 -4.97
CA ALA A 214 7.66 -39.52 -6.18
C ALA A 214 7.06 -40.24 -7.40
N GLY A 215 6.58 -39.49 -8.39
CA GLY A 215 5.93 -40.07 -9.55
C GLY A 215 5.14 -39.07 -10.38
N LYS A 216 4.33 -39.60 -11.29
CA LYS A 216 3.50 -38.78 -12.18
C LYS A 216 2.11 -38.56 -11.60
N TYR A 217 1.67 -37.31 -11.66
CA TYR A 217 0.37 -36.87 -11.19
C TYR A 217 -0.23 -35.89 -12.18
N ARG A 218 -1.56 -35.78 -12.19
CA ARG A 218 -2.27 -34.76 -12.97
C ARG A 218 -3.42 -34.19 -12.17
N VAL A 219 -3.83 -32.97 -12.52
CA VAL A 219 -4.96 -32.28 -11.89
C VAL A 219 -6.19 -32.40 -12.78
N ARG A 220 -7.34 -32.67 -12.15
CA ARG A 220 -8.65 -32.64 -12.78
C ARG A 220 -9.50 -31.60 -12.07
N VAL A 221 -10.12 -30.72 -12.83
CA VAL A 221 -10.96 -29.63 -12.31
C VAL A 221 -12.37 -29.80 -12.85
N LYS A 222 -13.35 -29.73 -11.94
CA LYS A 222 -14.78 -29.73 -12.27
C LYS A 222 -15.37 -28.36 -11.95
N ALA A 223 -16.14 -27.81 -12.89
CA ALA A 223 -16.94 -26.63 -12.66
C ALA A 223 -18.28 -27.03 -12.01
N ASN A 224 -18.53 -26.63 -10.76
CA ASN A 224 -19.80 -26.92 -10.06
C ASN A 224 -20.87 -25.86 -10.35
N THR A 225 -20.45 -24.71 -10.87
CA THR A 225 -21.26 -23.65 -11.48
C THR A 225 -20.63 -23.29 -12.82
N ASP A 226 -21.24 -22.37 -13.57
CA ASP A 226 -20.49 -21.73 -14.66
C ASP A 226 -19.30 -20.97 -14.05
N CYS A 227 -18.12 -21.16 -14.62
CA CYS A 227 -16.87 -20.67 -14.06
C CYS A 227 -16.00 -20.02 -15.13
N LEU A 228 -15.22 -19.04 -14.68
CA LEU A 228 -13.99 -18.62 -15.33
C LEU A 228 -12.85 -19.08 -14.43
N VAL A 229 -11.91 -19.84 -15.01
CA VAL A 229 -10.80 -20.45 -14.29
C VAL A 229 -9.48 -20.19 -15.00
N ASP A 230 -8.39 -20.20 -14.24
CA ASP A 230 -7.05 -19.97 -14.75
C ASP A 230 -5.98 -20.53 -13.79
N HIS A 231 -4.71 -20.56 -14.20
CA HIS A 231 -3.56 -20.98 -13.38
C HIS A 231 -3.78 -22.31 -12.65
N ILE A 232 -4.15 -23.36 -13.41
CA ILE A 232 -4.40 -24.70 -12.88
C ILE A 232 -3.11 -25.53 -12.92
N ASP A 233 -2.58 -25.87 -11.76
CA ASP A 233 -1.25 -26.48 -11.63
C ASP A 233 -1.10 -27.32 -10.34
N ILE A 234 -0.01 -28.08 -10.23
CA ILE A 234 0.44 -28.73 -8.99
C ILE A 234 1.85 -28.25 -8.66
N ARG A 235 2.05 -27.62 -7.49
CA ARG A 235 3.32 -26.99 -7.13
C ARG A 235 3.84 -27.43 -5.76
N PRO A 236 5.17 -27.45 -5.55
CA PRO A 236 5.73 -27.60 -4.21
C PRO A 236 5.26 -26.46 -3.30
N SER A 237 5.09 -26.76 -2.02
CA SER A 237 4.58 -25.81 -1.04
C SER A 237 5.24 -25.97 0.32
N MET A 238 5.18 -24.90 1.11
CA MET A 238 5.60 -24.79 2.51
C MET A 238 7.12 -24.95 2.74
N ASP A 239 7.94 -24.65 1.74
CA ASP A 239 9.39 -24.64 1.86
C ASP A 239 9.92 -23.31 2.43
N VAL A 240 11.05 -23.42 3.14
CA VAL A 240 11.78 -22.29 3.70
C VAL A 240 13.26 -22.35 3.33
N GLY A 241 13.83 -21.25 2.82
CA GLY A 241 15.28 -21.15 2.65
C GLY A 241 16.02 -21.28 3.98
N ILE A 242 15.67 -20.43 4.95
CA ILE A 242 16.19 -20.45 6.32
C ILE A 242 15.04 -20.41 7.35
N GLY A 243 14.93 -21.44 8.19
CA GLY A 243 13.95 -21.52 9.28
C GLY A 243 14.54 -21.21 10.66
N ILE A 244 13.84 -20.40 11.45
CA ILE A 244 14.12 -20.16 12.88
C ILE A 244 12.88 -20.58 13.68
N VAL A 245 12.92 -21.77 14.25
CA VAL A 245 11.71 -22.45 14.74
C VAL A 245 11.54 -22.20 16.24
N GLY A 246 10.57 -21.38 16.63
CA GLY A 246 10.10 -21.33 18.04
C GLY A 246 9.02 -22.37 18.32
N LYS A 247 8.14 -22.58 17.34
CA LYS A 247 7.11 -23.62 17.28
C LYS A 247 6.78 -23.92 15.82
N THR A 248 6.25 -25.10 15.53
CA THR A 248 5.68 -25.37 14.21
C THR A 248 4.18 -25.06 14.20
N ASP A 249 3.63 -24.70 13.04
CA ASP A 249 2.20 -24.51 12.85
C ASP A 249 1.75 -25.29 11.63
N ALA A 250 1.41 -26.58 11.86
CA ALA A 250 0.95 -27.51 10.84
C ALA A 250 -0.50 -27.18 10.40
N ILE A 251 -0.61 -26.05 9.71
CA ILE A 251 -1.82 -25.49 9.14
C ILE A 251 -1.58 -25.32 7.63
N GLY A 252 -2.51 -25.77 6.80
CA GLY A 252 -2.35 -25.65 5.34
C GLY A 252 -3.57 -26.01 4.51
N HIS A 253 -4.69 -26.32 5.16
CA HIS A 253 -5.95 -26.61 4.48
C HIS A 253 -6.48 -25.34 3.78
N ASN A 254 -7.21 -25.52 2.68
CA ASN A 254 -7.83 -24.41 1.93
C ASN A 254 -8.58 -23.40 2.82
N GLY A 255 -9.41 -23.90 3.73
CA GLY A 255 -10.13 -23.05 4.69
C GLY A 255 -9.25 -22.31 5.69
N HIS A 256 -8.05 -22.80 6.01
CA HIS A 256 -7.16 -22.14 6.98
C HIS A 256 -6.58 -20.84 6.42
N LEU A 257 -6.07 -20.88 5.18
CA LEU A 257 -5.49 -19.70 4.53
C LEU A 257 -6.55 -18.63 4.23
N TYR A 258 -7.78 -19.03 3.90
CA TYR A 258 -8.91 -18.11 3.76
C TYR A 258 -9.32 -17.43 5.07
N ASN A 259 -9.05 -18.07 6.21
CA ASN A 259 -9.27 -17.52 7.53
C ASN A 259 -8.06 -16.75 8.06
N GLY A 260 -7.00 -16.57 7.25
CA GLY A 260 -5.79 -15.86 7.65
C GLY A 260 -5.00 -16.59 8.74
N VAL A 261 -5.18 -17.91 8.88
CA VAL A 261 -4.42 -18.68 9.87
C VAL A 261 -3.00 -18.89 9.35
N HIS A 262 -2.03 -18.46 10.15
CA HIS A 262 -0.61 -18.57 9.84
C HIS A 262 -0.17 -20.03 9.71
N SER A 263 0.67 -20.31 8.72
CA SER A 263 1.25 -21.64 8.45
C SER A 263 2.76 -21.54 8.62
N ALA A 264 3.37 -22.51 9.31
CA ALA A 264 4.80 -22.54 9.50
C ALA A 264 5.32 -23.96 9.66
N PHE A 265 6.35 -24.32 8.88
CA PHE A 265 7.10 -25.56 9.05
C PHE A 265 6.23 -26.85 9.05
N PHE A 266 5.23 -26.92 8.17
CA PHE A 266 4.29 -28.05 8.09
C PHE A 266 5.02 -29.39 7.95
N ASP A 267 5.87 -29.54 6.93
CA ASP A 267 6.64 -30.78 6.65
C ASP A 267 7.68 -31.10 7.73
N TYR A 268 7.95 -30.17 8.65
CA TYR A 268 8.91 -30.32 9.74
C TYR A 268 8.22 -30.47 11.10
N THR A 269 6.94 -30.86 11.11
CA THR A 269 6.14 -31.10 12.31
C THR A 269 5.97 -32.60 12.59
N ALA A 270 6.44 -33.06 13.75
CA ALA A 270 6.23 -34.43 14.23
C ALA A 270 4.88 -34.65 14.89
N ASP A 271 4.34 -33.62 15.56
CA ASP A 271 3.03 -33.67 16.21
C ASP A 271 2.33 -32.32 15.99
N ALA A 272 1.31 -32.33 15.14
CA ALA A 272 0.55 -31.14 14.75
C ALA A 272 -0.24 -30.55 15.92
N ALA A 273 -0.80 -31.38 16.80
CA ALA A 273 -1.61 -30.92 17.92
C ALA A 273 -0.75 -30.21 18.99
N GLN A 274 0.50 -30.63 19.13
CA GLN A 274 1.45 -30.05 20.08
C GLN A 274 2.40 -29.02 19.47
N SER A 275 2.27 -28.71 18.17
CA SER A 275 3.20 -27.81 17.46
C SER A 275 4.67 -28.24 17.61
N ARG A 276 4.91 -29.56 17.64
CA ARG A 276 6.22 -30.13 17.94
C ARG A 276 6.99 -30.40 16.65
N ALA A 277 8.18 -29.82 16.53
CA ALA A 277 9.08 -30.06 15.41
C ALA A 277 9.59 -31.51 15.36
N ILE A 278 9.98 -31.97 14.17
CA ILE A 278 10.67 -33.26 13.99
C ILE A 278 12.06 -33.26 14.67
N THR A 279 12.54 -34.45 15.01
CA THR A 279 13.89 -34.63 15.59
C THR A 279 14.96 -34.04 14.68
N GLY A 280 15.88 -33.26 15.25
CA GLY A 280 17.00 -32.64 14.54
C GLY A 280 16.75 -31.17 14.13
N ILE A 281 15.50 -30.69 14.22
CA ILE A 281 15.18 -29.28 14.02
C ILE A 281 15.36 -28.52 15.36
N PRO A 282 16.20 -27.49 15.42
CA PRO A 282 16.39 -26.73 16.64
C PRO A 282 15.13 -25.94 17.00
N VAL A 283 14.68 -26.07 18.24
CA VAL A 283 13.57 -25.28 18.79
C VAL A 283 14.12 -24.17 19.68
N VAL A 284 13.91 -22.93 19.25
CA VAL A 284 14.43 -21.71 19.86
C VAL A 284 13.47 -21.20 20.94
N LYS A 285 14.00 -20.91 22.14
CA LYS A 285 13.24 -20.38 23.27
C LYS A 285 13.98 -19.25 23.97
N GLY A 286 13.22 -18.31 24.54
CA GLY A 286 13.75 -17.17 25.27
C GLY A 286 14.32 -16.08 24.37
N GLU A 287 14.88 -15.05 24.99
CA GLU A 287 15.46 -13.90 24.30
C GLU A 287 16.78 -14.25 23.62
N GLY A 288 17.04 -13.64 22.47
CA GLY A 288 18.29 -13.81 21.73
C GLY A 288 18.27 -13.11 20.37
N THR A 289 19.32 -13.34 19.59
CA THR A 289 19.48 -12.73 18.27
C THR A 289 19.93 -13.76 17.24
N VAL A 290 19.46 -13.66 16.00
CA VAL A 290 19.96 -14.42 14.86
C VAL A 290 20.37 -13.44 13.77
N ILE A 291 21.63 -13.53 13.32
CA ILE A 291 22.18 -12.65 12.28
C ILE A 291 22.36 -13.46 11.00
N ILE A 292 21.84 -12.97 9.88
CA ILE A 292 21.99 -13.57 8.55
C ILE A 292 22.51 -12.50 7.59
N LYS A 293 23.65 -12.75 6.95
CA LYS A 293 24.31 -11.69 6.15
C LYS A 293 25.09 -12.16 4.93
N ASN A 294 25.35 -11.22 4.02
CA ASN A 294 26.30 -11.32 2.91
C ASN A 294 26.06 -12.45 1.90
N GLY A 295 24.87 -12.57 1.32
CA GLY A 295 24.69 -13.53 0.22
C GLY A 295 23.29 -13.57 -0.35
N VAL A 296 23.00 -14.67 -1.04
CA VAL A 296 21.74 -14.84 -1.79
C VAL A 296 20.95 -16.02 -1.23
N ILE A 297 19.65 -15.82 -1.05
CA ILE A 297 18.68 -16.91 -0.84
C ILE A 297 17.75 -16.92 -2.04
N ARG A 298 17.54 -18.08 -2.66
CA ARG A 298 16.73 -18.21 -3.86
C ARG A 298 15.81 -19.42 -3.81
N ASN A 299 14.57 -19.23 -4.23
CA ASN A 299 13.69 -20.34 -4.58
C ASN A 299 14.07 -20.91 -5.96
N GLY A 300 14.28 -22.23 -6.04
CA GLY A 300 14.67 -22.94 -7.25
C GLY A 300 13.51 -23.18 -8.24
N THR A 301 12.26 -23.01 -7.81
CA THR A 301 11.06 -23.30 -8.61
C THR A 301 9.91 -22.32 -8.31
N LEU A 302 8.84 -22.33 -9.10
CA LEU A 302 7.63 -21.57 -8.77
C LEU A 302 6.86 -22.33 -7.69
N GLY A 303 6.89 -21.81 -6.46
CA GLY A 303 6.16 -22.41 -5.33
C GLY A 303 4.67 -22.04 -5.33
N MET A 304 3.89 -22.76 -4.53
CA MET A 304 2.55 -22.29 -4.15
C MET A 304 2.62 -21.38 -2.92
N ILE A 305 3.21 -21.86 -1.83
CA ILE A 305 3.49 -21.09 -0.61
C ILE A 305 4.94 -21.34 -0.25
N SER A 306 5.74 -20.29 -0.05
CA SER A 306 7.15 -20.47 0.29
C SER A 306 7.73 -19.23 0.95
N TRP A 307 8.82 -19.43 1.68
CA TRP A 307 9.52 -18.36 2.38
C TRP A 307 11.03 -18.39 2.11
N GLY A 308 11.63 -17.25 1.80
CA GLY A 308 13.10 -17.16 1.83
C GLY A 308 13.62 -17.38 3.25
N ILE A 309 13.02 -16.67 4.21
CA ILE A 309 13.27 -16.81 5.64
C ILE A 309 11.93 -16.85 6.38
N GLN A 310 11.77 -17.78 7.32
CA GLN A 310 10.61 -17.81 8.22
C GLN A 310 11.07 -17.95 9.68
N SER A 311 10.46 -17.17 10.57
CA SER A 311 10.68 -17.28 12.02
C SER A 311 9.37 -17.36 12.79
N THR A 312 9.32 -18.29 13.75
CA THR A 312 8.26 -18.40 14.76
C THR A 312 8.79 -18.24 16.19
N ALA A 313 10.02 -17.73 16.35
CA ALA A 313 10.67 -17.54 17.65
C ALA A 313 10.32 -16.18 18.26
N ASP A 314 9.28 -16.14 19.11
CA ASP A 314 8.65 -14.92 19.65
C ASP A 314 9.60 -13.89 20.27
N ASN A 315 10.70 -14.33 20.88
CA ASN A 315 11.61 -13.47 21.61
C ASN A 315 12.99 -13.33 20.95
N VAL A 316 13.14 -13.72 19.69
CA VAL A 316 14.42 -13.64 18.98
C VAL A 316 14.38 -12.59 17.88
N GLU A 317 15.29 -11.61 17.98
CA GLU A 317 15.48 -10.61 16.95
C GLU A 317 16.20 -11.25 15.76
N VAL A 318 15.70 -11.00 14.56
CA VAL A 318 16.39 -11.40 13.33
C VAL A 318 17.04 -10.18 12.71
N ILE A 319 18.34 -10.24 12.50
CA ILE A 319 19.11 -9.19 11.82
C ILE A 319 19.47 -9.68 10.42
N LEU A 320 18.99 -8.97 9.40
CA LEU A 320 19.32 -9.19 8.00
C LEU A 320 20.23 -8.06 7.52
N ASP A 321 21.45 -8.38 7.12
CA ASP A 321 22.43 -7.39 6.64
C ASP A 321 23.04 -7.81 5.30
N ASN A 322 22.91 -6.95 4.29
CA ASN A 322 23.53 -7.18 2.98
C ASN A 322 23.11 -8.51 2.33
N MET A 323 21.81 -8.77 2.27
CA MET A 323 21.20 -9.98 1.71
C MET A 323 20.46 -9.70 0.40
N LYS A 324 20.47 -10.65 -0.53
CA LYS A 324 19.51 -10.68 -1.64
C LYS A 324 18.61 -11.91 -1.49
N ILE A 325 17.29 -11.71 -1.47
CA ILE A 325 16.32 -12.80 -1.36
C ILE A 325 15.42 -12.79 -2.58
N MET A 326 15.43 -13.89 -3.34
CA MET A 326 14.66 -14.08 -4.55
C MET A 326 13.62 -15.17 -4.32
N ASN A 327 12.34 -14.84 -4.46
CA ASN A 327 11.26 -15.82 -4.32
C ASN A 327 10.20 -15.65 -5.40
N SER A 328 9.52 -16.74 -5.76
CA SER A 328 8.55 -16.74 -6.86
C SER A 328 7.50 -17.81 -6.66
N GLY A 329 6.24 -17.48 -6.94
CA GLY A 329 5.13 -18.38 -6.69
C GLY A 329 3.81 -17.63 -6.61
N ILE A 330 2.76 -18.23 -6.04
CA ILE A 330 1.51 -17.53 -5.76
C ILE A 330 1.64 -16.76 -4.43
N ASN A 331 1.83 -17.46 -3.32
CA ASN A 331 2.09 -16.89 -2.00
C ASN A 331 3.57 -17.04 -1.63
N ALA A 332 4.46 -16.43 -2.41
CA ALA A 332 5.89 -16.42 -2.12
C ALA A 332 6.27 -15.18 -1.30
N THR A 333 6.93 -15.38 -0.16
CA THR A 333 7.39 -14.32 0.74
C THR A 333 8.91 -14.40 0.87
N ALA A 334 9.61 -13.27 0.86
CA ALA A 334 11.05 -13.26 1.06
C ALA A 334 11.41 -13.41 2.55
N ALA A 335 10.71 -12.72 3.44
CA ALA A 335 10.90 -12.84 4.88
C ALA A 335 9.56 -12.76 5.64
N ASP A 336 9.28 -13.77 6.47
CA ASP A 336 8.16 -13.81 7.42
C ASP A 336 8.73 -13.92 8.83
N LEU A 337 8.78 -12.79 9.52
CA LEU A 337 9.48 -12.62 10.79
C LEU A 337 8.56 -11.96 11.81
N LEU A 338 8.85 -12.17 13.10
CA LEU A 338 8.10 -11.48 14.15
C LEU A 338 8.57 -10.04 14.30
N TYR A 339 9.88 -9.82 14.42
CA TYR A 339 10.46 -8.49 14.40
C TYR A 339 11.91 -8.59 13.93
N ALA A 340 12.42 -7.52 13.32
CA ALA A 340 13.72 -7.57 12.67
C ALA A 340 14.40 -6.19 12.55
N THR A 341 15.72 -6.25 12.44
CA THR A 341 16.55 -5.17 11.88
C THR A 341 17.01 -5.60 10.49
N ILE A 342 16.57 -4.88 9.46
CA ILE A 342 16.85 -5.19 8.05
C ILE A 342 17.59 -4.02 7.42
N THR A 343 18.80 -4.27 6.91
CA THR A 343 19.58 -3.23 6.25
C THR A 343 20.34 -3.72 5.02
N LYS A 344 20.44 -2.88 3.99
CA LYS A 344 21.21 -3.18 2.75
C LYS A 344 20.73 -4.43 2.02
N CYS A 345 19.44 -4.73 2.11
CA CYS A 345 18.87 -5.94 1.52
C CYS A 345 18.17 -5.65 0.18
N THR A 346 18.10 -6.64 -0.69
CA THR A 346 17.24 -6.62 -1.88
C THR A 346 16.26 -7.79 -1.79
N PHE A 347 14.97 -7.49 -1.90
CA PHE A 347 13.88 -8.46 -1.93
C PHE A 347 13.27 -8.44 -3.34
N ASP A 348 13.38 -9.56 -4.05
CA ASP A 348 12.90 -9.73 -5.42
C ASP A 348 11.86 -10.84 -5.43
N VAL A 349 10.58 -10.45 -5.40
CA VAL A 349 9.47 -11.38 -5.23
C VAL A 349 8.56 -11.33 -6.44
N HIS A 350 8.37 -12.47 -7.10
CA HIS A 350 7.47 -12.59 -8.24
C HIS A 350 6.21 -13.38 -7.88
N ASN A 351 5.14 -12.65 -7.54
CA ASN A 351 3.81 -13.19 -7.29
C ASN A 351 2.83 -12.68 -8.35
N PRO A 352 2.39 -13.49 -9.33
CA PRO A 352 1.41 -13.03 -10.31
C PRO A 352 0.03 -12.79 -9.68
N PHE A 353 -0.26 -13.48 -8.57
CA PHE A 353 -1.50 -13.39 -7.80
C PHE A 353 -1.30 -14.03 -6.41
N ILE A 354 -2.27 -13.92 -5.49
CA ILE A 354 -2.24 -14.55 -4.15
C ILE A 354 -3.54 -15.32 -3.83
N ILE A 355 -3.45 -16.31 -2.93
CA ILE A 355 -4.58 -17.17 -2.53
C ILE A 355 -5.72 -16.37 -1.89
N ASN A 356 -5.40 -15.46 -0.97
CA ASN A 356 -6.36 -14.66 -0.21
C ASN A 356 -5.82 -13.24 0.00
N ARG A 357 -6.47 -12.25 -0.61
CA ARG A 357 -6.05 -10.85 -0.55
C ARG A 357 -6.61 -10.03 0.62
N HIS A 358 -7.45 -10.60 1.47
CA HIS A 358 -8.12 -9.85 2.55
C HIS A 358 -7.39 -9.88 3.90
N GLY A 359 -6.23 -10.54 3.97
CA GLY A 359 -5.35 -10.49 5.13
C GLY A 359 -4.21 -9.51 4.93
N SER A 360 -3.69 -8.94 6.02
CA SER A 360 -2.40 -8.25 6.05
C SER A 360 -1.25 -9.26 6.18
N ALA A 361 -1.20 -10.21 5.24
CA ALA A 361 -0.23 -11.30 5.20
C ALA A 361 0.26 -11.50 3.75
N PHE A 362 1.36 -12.24 3.57
CA PHE A 362 1.92 -12.56 2.24
C PHE A 362 2.47 -11.35 1.46
N TYR A 363 2.94 -10.34 2.20
CA TYR A 363 3.83 -9.33 1.65
C TYR A 363 5.19 -9.96 1.32
N ALA A 364 6.00 -9.29 0.50
CA ALA A 364 7.37 -9.74 0.25
C ALA A 364 8.17 -9.81 1.56
N VAL A 365 7.97 -8.85 2.46
CA VAL A 365 8.46 -8.88 3.84
C VAL A 365 7.30 -8.64 4.81
N ASP A 366 7.07 -9.60 5.69
CA ASP A 366 6.00 -9.61 6.70
C ASP A 366 6.61 -9.60 8.11
N LEU A 367 6.54 -8.46 8.79
CA LEU A 367 6.99 -8.25 10.17
C LEU A 367 5.77 -8.25 11.09
N ARG A 368 5.38 -9.44 11.55
CA ARG A 368 4.05 -9.70 12.12
C ARG A 368 3.93 -9.65 13.64
N GLY A 369 5.04 -9.45 14.34
CA GLY A 369 5.09 -9.30 15.80
C GLY A 369 4.78 -7.88 16.26
N ASP A 370 4.69 -7.72 17.58
CA ASP A 370 4.33 -6.48 18.28
C ASP A 370 5.55 -5.61 18.65
N ARG A 371 6.76 -6.15 18.54
CA ARG A 371 8.01 -5.44 18.84
C ARG A 371 8.43 -4.53 17.68
N PRO A 372 9.05 -3.38 17.97
CA PRO A 372 9.53 -2.46 16.94
C PRO A 372 10.51 -3.16 15.99
N SER A 373 10.42 -2.81 14.71
CA SER A 373 11.35 -3.23 13.68
C SER A 373 11.97 -2.03 12.98
N GLU A 374 13.16 -2.22 12.41
CA GLU A 374 13.83 -1.21 11.59
C GLU A 374 14.15 -1.78 10.20
N VAL A 375 13.71 -1.09 9.16
CA VAL A 375 13.97 -1.46 7.76
C VAL A 375 14.59 -0.27 7.06
N SER A 376 15.87 -0.41 6.67
CA SER A 376 16.64 0.68 6.10
C SER A 376 17.49 0.30 4.90
N TYR A 377 17.75 1.26 4.02
CA TYR A 377 18.70 1.10 2.90
C TYR A 377 18.45 -0.18 2.07
N SER A 378 17.19 -0.53 1.84
CA SER A 378 16.81 -1.80 1.19
C SER A 378 15.94 -1.57 -0.03
N GLU A 379 15.90 -2.55 -0.92
CA GLU A 379 15.15 -2.50 -2.18
C GLU A 379 14.12 -3.61 -2.25
N PHE A 380 12.93 -3.27 -2.72
CA PHE A 380 11.81 -4.19 -2.84
C PHE A 380 11.29 -4.16 -4.27
N TYR A 381 11.31 -5.30 -4.94
CA TYR A 381 10.84 -5.48 -6.31
C TYR A 381 9.71 -6.49 -6.37
N GLY A 382 8.63 -6.11 -7.05
CA GLY A 382 7.47 -6.95 -7.26
C GLY A 382 6.69 -7.21 -5.98
N GLY A 383 6.24 -8.46 -5.82
CA GLY A 383 5.26 -8.88 -4.83
C GLY A 383 3.88 -8.32 -5.13
N GLN A 384 2.89 -8.76 -4.36
CA GLN A 384 1.58 -8.09 -4.35
C GLN A 384 1.59 -6.86 -3.44
N GLY A 385 2.44 -6.89 -2.41
CA GLY A 385 2.83 -5.76 -1.55
C GLY A 385 4.26 -5.99 -1.06
N CYS A 386 5.02 -4.93 -0.80
CA CYS A 386 6.45 -5.07 -0.50
C CYS A 386 6.72 -5.31 0.99
N LEU A 387 6.19 -4.46 1.87
CA LEU A 387 6.47 -4.51 3.30
C LEU A 387 5.21 -4.32 4.15
N VAL A 388 5.01 -5.16 5.15
CA VAL A 388 4.11 -4.90 6.28
C VAL A 388 4.88 -4.96 7.60
N PHE A 389 4.59 -4.03 8.51
CA PHE A 389 5.11 -4.06 9.88
C PHE A 389 3.99 -3.78 10.89
N LYS A 390 3.95 -4.56 11.98
CA LYS A 390 2.88 -4.53 12.99
C LYS A 390 3.34 -4.03 14.36
N GLY A 391 4.65 -3.95 14.59
CA GLY A 391 5.19 -3.48 15.85
C GLY A 391 5.16 -1.96 15.96
N ASP A 392 4.71 -1.45 17.10
CA ASP A 392 4.71 -0.02 17.42
C ASP A 392 6.13 0.55 17.39
N PHE A 393 6.26 1.86 17.14
CA PHE A 393 7.55 2.58 17.10
C PHE A 393 8.55 2.04 16.07
N SER A 394 8.07 1.34 15.05
CA SER A 394 8.90 0.85 13.95
C SER A 394 9.42 1.98 13.07
N LYS A 395 10.51 1.74 12.34
CA LYS A 395 11.14 2.70 11.44
C LYS A 395 11.35 2.10 10.06
N VAL A 396 10.90 2.81 9.03
CA VAL A 396 11.08 2.42 7.62
C VAL A 396 11.67 3.61 6.86
N HIS A 397 12.95 3.54 6.49
CA HIS A 397 13.61 4.68 5.86
C HIS A 397 14.70 4.37 4.84
N HIS A 398 14.94 5.30 3.91
CA HIS A 398 15.98 5.18 2.90
C HIS A 398 15.84 3.93 2.00
N ASN A 399 14.62 3.43 1.82
CA ASN A 399 14.35 2.27 0.99
C ASN A 399 13.86 2.65 -0.41
N PHE A 400 13.96 1.71 -1.35
CA PHE A 400 13.32 1.77 -2.66
C PHE A 400 12.21 0.73 -2.76
N PHE A 401 11.01 1.14 -3.17
CA PHE A 401 9.87 0.24 -3.36
C PHE A 401 9.33 0.31 -4.79
N ALA A 402 9.36 -0.84 -5.48
CA ALA A 402 8.80 -1.06 -6.81
C ALA A 402 7.76 -2.20 -6.76
N ASN A 403 6.63 -1.93 -6.11
CA ASN A 403 5.53 -2.89 -5.96
C ASN A 403 4.88 -3.23 -7.31
N ARG A 404 4.39 -4.47 -7.46
CA ARG A 404 3.61 -4.94 -8.63
C ARG A 404 2.29 -5.54 -8.18
N GLN A 405 1.46 -4.69 -7.62
CA GLN A 405 0.17 -5.04 -7.06
C GLN A 405 -0.87 -5.30 -8.16
N THR A 406 -1.35 -6.54 -8.28
CA THR A 406 -2.47 -6.93 -9.16
C THR A 406 -3.75 -7.27 -8.38
N VAL A 407 -3.67 -7.32 -7.05
CA VAL A 407 -4.78 -7.48 -6.10
C VAL A 407 -4.93 -6.25 -5.22
N THR A 408 -6.05 -6.06 -4.56
CA THR A 408 -6.29 -4.85 -3.73
C THR A 408 -5.68 -4.98 -2.33
N ASN A 409 -5.54 -3.84 -1.64
CA ASN A 409 -5.06 -3.73 -0.25
C ASN A 409 -3.64 -4.24 0.02
N HIS A 410 -2.80 -4.39 -1.00
CA HIS A 410 -1.40 -4.76 -0.85
C HIS A 410 -0.49 -3.61 -1.29
N TYR A 411 -0.35 -2.64 -0.40
CA TYR A 411 0.42 -1.42 -0.65
C TYR A 411 1.92 -1.72 -0.71
N SER A 412 2.70 -0.78 -1.25
CA SER A 412 4.17 -0.86 -1.14
C SER A 412 4.59 -0.95 0.33
N VAL A 413 3.95 -0.16 1.20
CA VAL A 413 4.11 -0.25 2.65
C VAL A 413 2.74 -0.29 3.33
N MET A 414 2.49 -1.36 4.08
CA MET A 414 1.35 -1.47 4.98
C MET A 414 1.82 -1.17 6.41
N ALA A 415 1.51 0.04 6.88
CA ALA A 415 1.97 0.55 8.16
C ALA A 415 0.98 0.21 9.27
N MET A 416 1.33 -0.78 10.10
CA MET A 416 0.43 -1.35 11.11
C MET A 416 0.93 -1.32 12.57
N GLY A 417 1.86 -0.44 12.90
CA GLY A 417 2.32 -0.24 14.28
C GLY A 417 2.19 1.23 14.68
N ASP A 418 1.50 1.52 15.79
CA ASP A 418 1.26 2.89 16.24
C ASP A 418 2.59 3.64 16.49
N SER A 419 2.58 4.96 16.31
CA SER A 419 3.72 5.85 16.55
C SER A 419 5.00 5.49 15.78
N SER A 420 4.85 4.83 14.62
CA SER A 420 5.97 4.45 13.76
C SER A 420 6.32 5.56 12.75
N LEU A 421 7.54 5.49 12.21
CA LEU A 421 8.09 6.48 11.29
C LEU A 421 8.34 5.86 9.90
N VAL A 422 7.85 6.51 8.85
CA VAL A 422 8.11 6.14 7.45
C VAL A 422 8.68 7.35 6.72
N PHE A 423 10.00 7.38 6.46
CA PHE A 423 10.65 8.58 5.97
C PHE A 423 11.81 8.38 5.01
N GLU A 424 12.08 9.36 4.16
CA GLU A 424 13.23 9.34 3.23
C GLU A 424 13.25 8.12 2.30
N ASN A 425 12.09 7.55 1.98
CA ASN A 425 11.96 6.44 1.03
C ASN A 425 11.65 6.97 -0.38
N LEU A 426 12.07 6.21 -1.40
CA LEU A 426 11.62 6.36 -2.78
C LEU A 426 10.61 5.26 -3.08
N ILE A 427 9.35 5.64 -3.31
CA ILE A 427 8.25 4.73 -3.58
C ILE A 427 7.78 4.96 -5.01
N LYS A 428 8.04 3.99 -5.88
CA LYS A 428 7.70 4.04 -7.30
C LYS A 428 7.18 2.67 -7.75
N PRO A 429 5.92 2.34 -7.41
CA PRO A 429 5.30 1.09 -7.84
C PRO A 429 5.33 0.97 -9.36
N GLU A 430 5.52 -0.24 -9.86
CA GLU A 430 5.27 -0.55 -11.27
C GLU A 430 3.76 -0.53 -11.53
N ILE A 431 2.99 -1.12 -10.60
CA ILE A 431 1.54 -1.07 -10.52
C ILE A 431 1.16 -1.09 -9.04
N GLY A 432 0.26 -0.20 -8.61
CA GLY A 432 -0.29 -0.24 -7.26
C GLY A 432 -0.18 1.05 -6.49
N SER A 433 -0.23 0.91 -5.16
CA SER A 433 -0.28 2.04 -4.23
C SER A 433 0.99 2.17 -3.37
N GLY A 434 1.16 3.34 -2.74
CA GLY A 434 2.28 3.68 -1.89
C GLY A 434 2.14 3.13 -0.48
N ILE A 435 1.66 3.95 0.46
CA ILE A 435 1.58 3.64 1.89
C ILE A 435 0.11 3.56 2.33
N GLU A 436 -0.24 2.57 3.14
CA GLU A 436 -1.54 2.51 3.84
C GLU A 436 -1.34 2.55 5.35
N VAL A 437 -2.13 3.43 6.01
CA VAL A 437 -2.32 3.49 7.45
C VAL A 437 -3.77 3.11 7.75
N PHE A 438 -3.97 1.90 8.25
CA PHE A 438 -5.28 1.34 8.54
C PHE A 438 -5.47 1.16 10.05
N VAL A 439 -6.37 1.92 10.68
CA VAL A 439 -6.71 1.85 12.13
C VAL A 439 -5.57 2.18 13.11
N HIS A 440 -4.53 2.90 12.66
CA HIS A 440 -3.35 3.23 13.46
C HIS A 440 -3.18 4.71 13.78
N ARG A 441 -2.35 5.01 14.78
CA ARG A 441 -2.27 6.34 15.40
C ARG A 441 -0.85 6.87 15.48
N GLY A 442 -0.72 8.19 15.49
CA GLY A 442 0.54 8.87 15.78
C GLY A 442 1.66 8.59 14.77
N MET A 443 1.33 8.01 13.62
CA MET A 443 2.30 7.72 12.55
C MET A 443 2.87 9.03 12.00
N GLU A 444 4.15 9.04 11.66
CA GLU A 444 4.75 10.14 10.91
C GLU A 444 5.30 9.63 9.56
N ILE A 445 4.80 10.22 8.47
CA ILE A 445 5.19 9.91 7.10
C ILE A 445 5.77 11.18 6.49
N PHE A 446 7.10 11.25 6.34
CA PHE A 446 7.76 12.49 5.93
C PHE A 446 9.00 12.34 5.06
N ASN A 447 9.35 13.38 4.31
CA ASN A 447 10.53 13.40 3.44
C ASN A 447 10.58 12.24 2.42
N ASN A 448 9.45 11.59 2.11
CA ASN A 448 9.41 10.55 1.08
C ASN A 448 9.22 11.17 -0.30
N GLU A 449 9.66 10.45 -1.33
CA GLU A 449 9.39 10.74 -2.73
C GLU A 449 8.54 9.62 -3.31
N ILE A 450 7.30 9.94 -3.70
CA ILE A 450 6.28 8.95 -4.03
C ILE A 450 5.71 9.24 -5.42
N TYR A 451 5.75 8.24 -6.30
CA TYR A 451 5.18 8.28 -7.63
C TYR A 451 4.01 7.31 -7.71
N ILE A 452 2.84 7.79 -8.15
CA ILE A 452 1.64 6.98 -8.30
C ILE A 452 1.01 7.26 -9.64
N GLU A 453 0.54 6.21 -10.29
CA GLU A 453 -0.13 6.27 -11.57
C GLU A 453 -1.42 5.46 -11.51
N ALA A 454 -2.48 5.96 -12.15
CA ALA A 454 -3.73 5.22 -12.27
C ALA A 454 -3.46 3.86 -12.93
N ALA A 455 -3.85 2.78 -12.24
CA ALA A 455 -3.57 1.41 -12.65
C ALA A 455 -4.62 0.88 -13.64
N PRO A 456 -4.28 -0.16 -14.43
CA PRO A 456 -5.29 -0.92 -15.16
C PRO A 456 -6.26 -1.61 -14.18
N PRO A 457 -7.41 -2.11 -14.66
CA PRO A 457 -8.33 -2.86 -13.81
C PRO A 457 -7.66 -4.05 -13.13
N THR A 458 -8.16 -4.40 -11.95
CA THR A 458 -7.74 -5.60 -11.21
C THR A 458 -8.84 -6.64 -11.22
N CYS A 459 -8.53 -7.86 -10.78
CA CYS A 459 -9.54 -8.93 -10.68
C CYS A 459 -10.74 -8.57 -9.79
N GLU A 460 -10.60 -7.66 -8.82
CA GLU A 460 -11.75 -7.25 -8.01
C GLU A 460 -12.57 -6.14 -8.67
N TYR A 461 -11.89 -5.19 -9.31
CA TYR A 461 -12.48 -3.95 -9.80
C TYR A 461 -12.41 -3.84 -11.33
N GLY A 462 -12.69 -4.96 -12.01
CA GLY A 462 -12.60 -5.04 -13.48
C GLY A 462 -13.62 -4.19 -14.23
N HIS A 463 -14.74 -3.87 -13.58
CA HIS A 463 -15.91 -3.18 -14.15
C HIS A 463 -16.48 -2.14 -13.18
N GLU A 464 -15.63 -1.61 -12.29
CA GLU A 464 -15.98 -0.66 -11.24
C GLU A 464 -14.85 0.38 -11.07
N GLU A 465 -14.91 1.24 -10.06
CA GLU A 465 -13.80 2.11 -9.70
C GLU A 465 -12.64 1.38 -9.02
N TYR A 466 -11.40 1.71 -9.40
CA TYR A 466 -10.20 1.29 -8.67
C TYR A 466 -9.27 2.47 -8.44
N SER A 467 -8.80 2.58 -7.20
CA SER A 467 -7.91 3.67 -6.80
C SER A 467 -6.51 3.16 -6.49
N THR A 468 -5.54 3.86 -7.07
CA THR A 468 -4.15 3.87 -6.63
C THR A 468 -3.92 5.13 -5.80
N THR A 469 -3.10 5.04 -4.76
CA THR A 469 -2.93 6.16 -3.82
C THR A 469 -1.52 6.21 -3.27
N ALA A 470 -0.94 7.41 -3.13
CA ALA A 470 0.39 7.55 -2.53
C ALA A 470 0.33 7.29 -1.03
N ILE A 471 -0.63 7.87 -0.33
CA ILE A 471 -0.89 7.63 1.10
C ILE A 471 -2.39 7.45 1.36
N ARG A 472 -2.80 6.30 1.89
CA ARG A 472 -4.16 6.05 2.36
C ARG A 472 -4.23 6.08 3.88
N ILE A 473 -5.23 6.80 4.40
CA ILE A 473 -5.56 6.87 5.82
C ILE A 473 -7.02 6.46 5.99
N ALA A 474 -7.27 5.36 6.72
CA ALA A 474 -8.60 4.79 6.87
C ALA A 474 -8.84 4.14 8.23
N ASP A 475 -10.10 4.19 8.70
CA ASP A 475 -10.54 3.46 9.91
C ASP A 475 -11.96 2.86 9.82
N TYR A 476 -12.55 2.83 8.62
CA TYR A 476 -13.91 2.32 8.38
C TYR A 476 -14.98 2.94 9.31
N ASN A 477 -14.97 4.26 9.45
CA ASN A 477 -15.93 5.01 10.27
C ASN A 477 -15.80 4.75 11.77
N ALA A 478 -14.58 4.51 12.25
CA ALA A 478 -14.36 4.35 13.67
C ALA A 478 -14.76 5.63 14.42
N LYS A 479 -15.50 5.47 15.52
CA LYS A 479 -15.91 6.62 16.34
C LYS A 479 -14.70 7.19 17.09
N PRO A 480 -14.71 8.49 17.42
CA PRO A 480 -13.71 9.07 18.31
C PRO A 480 -13.54 8.26 19.61
N GLY A 481 -12.29 7.98 19.98
CA GLY A 481 -11.93 7.14 21.12
C GLY A 481 -11.96 5.63 20.86
N SER A 482 -12.30 5.18 19.64
CA SER A 482 -12.29 3.75 19.29
C SER A 482 -10.87 3.15 19.32
N PRO A 483 -10.72 1.90 19.83
CA PRO A 483 -9.50 1.11 19.65
C PRO A 483 -9.09 0.90 18.19
N GLY A 484 -10.05 0.93 17.26
CA GLY A 484 -9.78 0.86 15.82
C GLY A 484 -9.76 2.22 15.11
N GLY A 485 -9.56 3.32 15.85
CA GLY A 485 -9.55 4.67 15.29
C GLY A 485 -8.21 5.07 14.68
N CYS A 486 -8.24 5.79 13.55
CA CYS A 486 -7.04 6.31 12.87
C CYS A 486 -6.95 7.83 13.04
N PHE A 487 -6.05 8.30 13.91
CA PHE A 487 -5.93 9.72 14.26
C PHE A 487 -4.52 10.08 14.76
N GLY A 488 -4.22 11.38 14.80
CA GLY A 488 -2.94 11.91 15.23
C GLY A 488 -1.79 11.64 14.26
N ASN A 489 -2.07 11.05 13.09
CA ASN A 489 -1.07 10.77 12.09
C ASN A 489 -0.66 12.07 11.37
N LYS A 490 0.61 12.17 10.99
CA LYS A 490 1.19 13.33 10.31
C LYS A 490 1.81 12.91 8.99
N VAL A 491 1.47 13.62 7.93
CA VAL A 491 2.01 13.45 6.58
C VAL A 491 2.61 14.78 6.15
N TYR A 492 3.95 14.89 6.11
CA TYR A 492 4.58 16.18 5.86
C TYR A 492 5.91 16.15 5.10
N ASN A 493 6.24 17.25 4.42
CA ASN A 493 7.49 17.38 3.66
C ASN A 493 7.71 16.26 2.62
N ASN A 494 6.67 15.60 2.14
CA ASN A 494 6.79 14.60 1.07
C ASN A 494 6.74 15.29 -0.30
N ARG A 495 7.40 14.69 -1.29
CA ARG A 495 7.23 14.98 -2.72
C ARG A 495 6.37 13.90 -3.34
N ILE A 496 5.22 14.25 -3.86
CA ILE A 496 4.24 13.29 -4.40
C ILE A 496 3.90 13.65 -5.84
N TYR A 497 4.06 12.69 -6.73
CA TYR A 497 3.73 12.79 -8.15
C TYR A 497 2.57 11.84 -8.46
N VAL A 498 1.49 12.38 -8.98
CA VAL A 498 0.28 11.63 -9.32
C VAL A 498 -0.01 11.76 -10.81
N THR A 499 -0.08 10.62 -11.50
CA THR A 499 -0.44 10.55 -12.91
C THR A 499 -1.81 9.93 -13.08
N GLY A 500 -2.78 10.74 -13.54
CA GLY A 500 -4.09 10.28 -13.96
C GLY A 500 -4.06 9.82 -15.41
N LYS A 501 -4.80 8.76 -15.74
CA LYS A 501 -5.03 8.34 -17.13
C LYS A 501 -6.25 7.42 -17.22
N ASP A 502 -6.90 7.43 -18.38
CA ASP A 502 -7.99 6.53 -18.73
C ASP A 502 -7.50 5.24 -19.40
N TYR A 503 -8.36 4.22 -19.39
CA TYR A 503 -8.20 2.96 -20.11
C TYR A 503 -9.44 2.71 -20.99
N PRO A 504 -9.49 3.30 -22.21
CA PRO A 504 -10.66 3.26 -23.09
C PRO A 504 -11.11 1.85 -23.49
N GLU A 505 -10.20 0.89 -23.48
CA GLU A 505 -10.47 -0.52 -23.76
C GLU A 505 -11.34 -1.22 -22.70
N TYR A 506 -11.52 -0.62 -21.52
CA TYR A 506 -12.39 -1.11 -20.45
C TYR A 506 -13.52 -0.11 -20.19
N PRO A 507 -14.61 -0.09 -20.98
CA PRO A 507 -15.60 1.00 -20.96
C PRO A 507 -16.27 1.24 -19.60
N ASP A 508 -16.46 0.20 -18.79
CA ASP A 508 -17.15 0.27 -17.49
C ASP A 508 -16.20 0.51 -16.29
N TYR A 509 -14.89 0.49 -16.53
CA TYR A 509 -13.86 0.69 -15.49
C TYR A 509 -13.57 2.19 -15.26
N ILE A 510 -13.43 2.61 -14.00
CA ILE A 510 -13.04 3.99 -13.65
C ILE A 510 -11.67 3.97 -12.95
N PRO A 511 -10.57 4.29 -13.65
CA PRO A 511 -9.25 4.39 -13.05
C PRO A 511 -9.13 5.65 -12.20
N MET A 512 -8.53 5.50 -11.02
CA MET A 512 -8.34 6.60 -10.07
C MET A 512 -6.92 6.65 -9.50
N ALA A 513 -6.41 7.88 -9.29
CA ALA A 513 -5.10 8.12 -8.68
C ALA A 513 -5.13 9.33 -7.75
N TRP A 514 -4.58 9.18 -6.54
CA TRP A 514 -4.62 10.22 -5.51
C TRP A 514 -3.27 10.38 -4.79
N ALA A 515 -2.95 11.60 -4.34
CA ALA A 515 -1.83 11.79 -3.41
C ALA A 515 -2.21 11.31 -2.00
N VAL A 516 -3.37 11.74 -1.50
CA VAL A 516 -3.91 11.30 -0.21
C VAL A 516 -5.36 10.85 -0.35
N PHE A 517 -5.63 9.60 0.03
CA PHE A 517 -6.99 9.09 0.24
C PHE A 517 -7.28 9.15 1.74
N TYR A 518 -8.23 10.01 2.13
CA TYR A 518 -8.61 10.24 3.52
C TYR A 518 -10.03 9.75 3.82
N SER A 519 -10.12 8.75 4.71
CA SER A 519 -11.36 8.08 5.13
C SER A 519 -11.33 7.67 6.61
N ALA A 520 -10.82 8.57 7.46
CA ALA A 520 -10.75 8.36 8.90
C ALA A 520 -11.75 9.26 9.65
N SER A 521 -12.32 8.72 10.72
CA SER A 521 -13.43 9.30 11.47
C SER A 521 -13.20 9.41 12.97
N ALA A 522 -12.11 8.82 13.48
CA ALA A 522 -11.86 8.79 14.91
C ALA A 522 -11.17 10.06 15.45
N GLY A 523 -10.74 10.98 14.59
CA GLY A 523 -10.11 12.23 14.99
C GLY A 523 -9.30 12.87 13.87
N ASP A 524 -8.61 13.96 14.20
CA ASP A 524 -7.79 14.69 13.24
C ASP A 524 -6.53 13.92 12.85
N ASN A 525 -6.21 14.01 11.56
CA ASN A 525 -4.91 13.68 10.99
C ASN A 525 -4.38 14.94 10.28
N TYR A 526 -3.07 15.09 10.19
CA TYR A 526 -2.42 16.33 9.75
C TYR A 526 -1.64 16.07 8.46
N ILE A 527 -2.02 16.74 7.38
CA ILE A 527 -1.38 16.63 6.07
C ILE A 527 -0.85 18.02 5.71
N TYR A 528 0.46 18.23 5.82
CA TYR A 528 1.01 19.58 5.68
C TYR A 528 2.41 19.70 5.10
N GLY A 529 2.75 20.84 4.50
CA GLY A 529 4.11 21.08 3.99
C GLY A 529 4.53 20.14 2.85
N ASN A 530 3.60 19.43 2.21
CA ASN A 530 3.92 18.52 1.11
C ASN A 530 3.99 19.29 -0.22
N GLU A 531 4.87 18.85 -1.11
CA GLU A 531 4.91 19.26 -2.51
C GLU A 531 4.24 18.18 -3.37
N ILE A 532 3.16 18.54 -4.05
CA ILE A 532 2.33 17.60 -4.79
C ILE A 532 2.18 18.08 -6.23
N GLU A 533 2.47 17.20 -7.19
CA GLU A 533 2.22 17.40 -8.60
C GLU A 533 1.18 16.39 -9.08
N VAL A 534 0.13 16.89 -9.73
CA VAL A 534 -0.95 16.08 -10.29
C VAL A 534 -1.05 16.38 -11.78
N ALA A 535 -0.82 15.35 -12.59
CA ALA A 535 -0.91 15.42 -14.04
C ALA A 535 -1.90 14.35 -14.53
N ASP A 536 -3.11 14.75 -14.84
CA ASP A 536 -4.06 13.91 -15.56
C ASP A 536 -3.77 13.98 -17.06
N LEU A 537 -3.35 12.87 -17.65
CA LEU A 537 -2.98 12.77 -19.06
C LEU A 537 -4.19 12.70 -20.00
N THR A 538 -5.39 12.46 -19.45
CA THR A 538 -6.63 12.29 -20.22
C THR A 538 -7.76 13.14 -19.64
N VAL A 539 -7.47 14.42 -19.37
CA VAL A 539 -8.45 15.38 -18.84
C VAL A 539 -9.79 15.31 -19.60
N GLY A 540 -10.88 15.17 -18.85
CA GLY A 540 -12.25 15.09 -19.38
C GLY A 540 -12.69 13.68 -19.78
N ALA A 541 -11.79 12.69 -19.75
CA ALA A 541 -12.20 11.29 -19.78
C ALA A 541 -12.81 10.87 -18.43
N LYS A 542 -13.18 9.59 -18.30
CA LYS A 542 -13.88 9.08 -17.12
C LYS A 542 -12.96 8.86 -15.90
N ASN A 543 -11.64 8.87 -16.08
CA ASN A 543 -10.70 8.72 -14.98
C ASN A 543 -10.85 9.85 -13.96
N GLU A 544 -10.53 9.58 -12.70
CA GLU A 544 -10.64 10.59 -11.65
C GLU A 544 -9.30 10.74 -10.92
N THR A 545 -8.82 11.97 -10.79
CA THR A 545 -7.49 12.25 -10.22
C THR A 545 -7.50 13.58 -9.50
N SER A 546 -6.83 13.66 -8.34
CA SER A 546 -6.70 14.86 -7.49
C SER A 546 -5.58 14.65 -6.47
N ALA A 547 -5.15 15.72 -5.80
CA ALA A 547 -4.22 15.56 -4.67
C ALA A 547 -4.94 14.93 -3.47
N PHE A 548 -6.08 15.48 -3.04
CA PHE A 548 -6.79 15.02 -1.85
C PHE A 548 -8.16 14.44 -2.19
N TYR A 549 -8.34 13.16 -1.90
CA TYR A 549 -9.63 12.46 -1.99
C TYR A 549 -10.19 12.24 -0.58
N ILE A 550 -11.24 12.98 -0.22
CA ILE A 550 -11.73 13.08 1.16
C ILE A 550 -13.20 12.61 1.21
N GLY A 551 -13.47 11.50 1.89
CA GLY A 551 -14.82 10.97 2.03
C GLY A 551 -14.90 9.65 2.80
N GLY A 552 -16.12 9.18 3.06
CA GLY A 552 -16.37 7.92 3.77
C GLY A 552 -16.67 8.06 5.26
N GLY A 553 -17.40 9.12 5.64
CA GLY A 553 -17.89 9.39 7.00
C GLY A 553 -16.86 10.03 7.93
N THR A 554 -15.93 10.79 7.35
CA THR A 554 -14.82 11.41 8.06
C THR A 554 -15.28 12.45 9.07
N ILE A 555 -14.64 12.47 10.24
CA ILE A 555 -14.68 13.58 11.20
C ILE A 555 -13.25 14.10 11.27
N GLY A 556 -13.07 15.37 10.92
CA GLY A 556 -11.77 16.05 11.01
C GLY A 556 -10.92 15.92 9.76
N GLY A 557 -9.61 16.03 9.97
CA GLY A 557 -8.59 16.14 8.93
C GLY A 557 -8.16 17.59 8.72
N GLN A 558 -6.86 17.84 8.84
CA GLN A 558 -6.24 19.16 8.72
C GLN A 558 -5.25 19.13 7.56
N PHE A 559 -5.58 19.83 6.47
CA PHE A 559 -4.78 19.88 5.25
C PHE A 559 -4.24 21.30 5.07
N TYR A 560 -2.95 21.53 5.35
CA TYR A 560 -2.41 22.90 5.38
C TYR A 560 -0.98 23.07 4.90
N ASP A 561 -0.61 24.28 4.48
CA ASP A 561 0.75 24.59 4.00
C ASP A 561 1.27 23.66 2.88
N ASN A 562 0.39 22.99 2.12
CA ASN A 562 0.80 22.16 0.99
C ASN A 562 0.94 23.00 -0.28
N ARG A 563 1.91 22.67 -1.12
CA ARG A 563 2.08 23.25 -2.46
C ARG A 563 1.64 22.24 -3.50
N ILE A 564 0.56 22.53 -4.22
CA ILE A 564 -0.09 21.61 -5.16
C ILE A 564 -0.08 22.23 -6.56
N THR A 565 0.59 21.59 -7.52
CA THR A 565 0.50 21.94 -8.95
C THR A 565 -0.37 20.91 -9.66
N THR A 566 -1.45 21.34 -10.31
CA THR A 566 -2.44 20.39 -10.85
C THR A 566 -3.17 20.89 -12.10
N ASN A 567 -3.51 19.98 -13.02
CA ASN A 567 -4.45 20.24 -14.13
C ASN A 567 -5.92 19.88 -13.82
N THR A 568 -6.18 19.24 -12.69
CA THR A 568 -7.52 18.86 -12.19
C THR A 568 -7.82 19.55 -10.84
N PRO A 569 -9.06 19.49 -10.30
CA PRO A 569 -9.32 19.92 -8.93
C PRO A 569 -8.30 19.34 -7.93
N ALA A 570 -7.70 20.20 -7.10
CA ALA A 570 -6.70 19.81 -6.13
C ALA A 570 -7.28 18.89 -5.03
N ALA A 571 -8.54 19.09 -4.65
CA ALA A 571 -9.22 18.24 -3.68
C ALA A 571 -10.67 17.94 -4.06
N TRP A 572 -11.09 16.71 -3.78
CA TRP A 572 -12.48 16.29 -3.83
C TRP A 572 -13.00 15.94 -2.44
N VAL A 573 -13.91 16.78 -1.94
CA VAL A 573 -14.50 16.67 -0.60
C VAL A 573 -15.88 16.05 -0.68
N ALA A 574 -16.18 15.15 0.26
CA ALA A 574 -17.40 14.33 0.24
C ALA A 574 -17.54 13.58 -1.10
N SER A 575 -16.51 12.80 -1.40
CA SER A 575 -16.35 12.09 -2.67
C SER A 575 -17.35 10.94 -2.87
N ARG A 576 -17.14 10.11 -3.91
CA ARG A 576 -17.95 8.90 -4.13
C ARG A 576 -17.93 7.95 -2.94
N TYR A 577 -16.82 7.93 -2.21
CA TYR A 577 -16.63 7.07 -1.04
C TYR A 577 -17.58 7.43 0.12
N GLY A 578 -18.00 8.69 0.22
CA GLY A 578 -19.12 9.12 1.05
C GLY A 578 -18.93 10.51 1.67
N ASP A 579 -19.72 10.80 2.70
CA ASP A 579 -19.72 12.07 3.45
C ASP A 579 -18.32 12.50 3.95
N ALA A 580 -18.16 13.81 4.15
CA ALA A 580 -17.01 14.39 4.83
C ALA A 580 -17.46 15.44 5.87
N THR A 581 -16.91 15.40 7.08
CA THR A 581 -17.32 16.26 8.20
C THR A 581 -16.12 16.92 8.89
N ASP A 582 -16.25 18.20 9.24
CA ASP A 582 -15.31 18.96 10.07
C ASP A 582 -13.86 19.01 9.55
N THR A 583 -13.66 18.81 8.25
CA THR A 583 -12.36 18.93 7.59
C THR A 583 -11.97 20.39 7.37
N LYS A 584 -10.71 20.73 7.63
CA LYS A 584 -10.14 22.05 7.34
C LYS A 584 -9.05 21.94 6.29
N ILE A 585 -9.14 22.83 5.30
CA ILE A 585 -8.16 22.99 4.22
C ILE A 585 -7.69 24.44 4.28
N SER A 586 -6.48 24.67 4.77
CA SER A 586 -5.98 26.02 5.06
C SER A 586 -4.59 26.32 4.51
N ASP A 587 -4.32 27.54 4.08
CA ASP A 587 -2.96 28.02 3.77
C ASP A 587 -2.21 27.19 2.71
N ASN A 588 -2.93 26.42 1.89
CA ASN A 588 -2.32 25.68 0.78
C ASN A 588 -2.12 26.62 -0.41
N GLN A 589 -1.04 26.42 -1.16
CA GLN A 589 -0.82 27.06 -2.45
C GLN A 589 -1.23 26.08 -3.56
N ILE A 590 -2.30 26.40 -4.28
CA ILE A 590 -2.81 25.61 -5.40
C ILE A 590 -2.49 26.34 -6.70
N ILE A 591 -1.69 25.71 -7.55
CA ILE A 591 -1.15 26.27 -8.78
C ILE A 591 -1.79 25.55 -9.95
N LYS A 592 -2.59 26.30 -10.73
CA LYS A 592 -3.15 25.82 -11.99
C LYS A 592 -2.01 25.53 -12.96
N SER A 593 -1.86 24.29 -13.39
CA SER A 593 -0.89 23.94 -14.43
C SER A 593 -1.36 24.42 -15.80
N HIS A 594 -0.46 24.49 -16.77
CA HIS A 594 -0.75 24.97 -18.12
C HIS A 594 -1.68 24.05 -18.93
N GLU A 595 -1.80 22.78 -18.53
CA GLU A 595 -2.66 21.77 -19.15
C GLU A 595 -4.09 21.77 -18.58
N ALA A 596 -4.34 22.55 -17.52
CA ALA A 596 -5.66 22.67 -16.91
C ALA A 596 -6.69 23.32 -17.85
N GLU A 597 -7.95 22.91 -17.75
CA GLU A 597 -9.05 23.53 -18.48
C GLU A 597 -9.17 25.04 -18.21
N TYR A 598 -9.76 25.79 -19.15
CA TYR A 598 -9.93 27.24 -19.00
C TYR A 598 -10.74 27.60 -17.73
N ASN A 599 -11.83 26.87 -17.49
CA ASN A 599 -12.75 26.96 -16.34
C ASN A 599 -12.30 26.14 -15.12
N PHE A 600 -10.99 25.95 -14.93
CA PHE A 600 -10.42 25.24 -13.80
C PHE A 600 -11.00 25.69 -12.45
N LYS A 601 -11.52 24.73 -11.68
CA LYS A 601 -11.98 24.93 -10.30
C LYS A 601 -11.07 24.15 -9.36
N PRO A 602 -10.45 24.78 -8.36
CA PRO A 602 -9.47 24.12 -7.49
C PRO A 602 -10.08 23.06 -6.57
N PHE A 603 -11.40 23.07 -6.35
CA PHE A 603 -12.08 22.14 -5.45
C PHE A 603 -13.29 21.50 -6.14
N ARG A 604 -13.53 20.22 -5.85
CA ARG A 604 -14.77 19.49 -6.17
C ARG A 604 -15.46 19.08 -4.87
N MET A 605 -16.79 19.09 -4.85
CA MET A 605 -17.56 18.76 -3.66
C MET A 605 -18.82 17.96 -3.99
N GLY A 606 -19.00 16.83 -3.32
CA GLY A 606 -20.17 15.96 -3.49
C GLY A 606 -20.09 15.01 -4.67
N TRP A 607 -21.10 14.14 -4.77
CA TRP A 607 -21.30 13.23 -5.89
C TRP A 607 -22.78 12.85 -6.05
N ASP A 608 -23.38 13.24 -7.17
CA ASP A 608 -24.82 13.01 -7.43
C ASP A 608 -25.19 11.54 -7.65
N GLY A 609 -24.20 10.67 -7.87
CA GLY A 609 -24.42 9.22 -7.98
C GLY A 609 -24.82 8.56 -6.65
N ARG A 610 -24.68 9.25 -5.51
CA ARG A 610 -25.05 8.73 -4.19
C ARG A 610 -25.63 9.80 -3.30
N TYR A 611 -26.72 9.48 -2.60
CA TYR A 611 -27.36 10.40 -1.65
C TYR A 611 -26.46 10.76 -0.43
N LYS A 612 -25.46 9.94 -0.12
CA LYS A 612 -24.60 10.05 1.07
C LYS A 612 -23.16 10.51 0.74
N SER A 613 -23.06 11.58 -0.04
CA SER A 613 -21.80 12.25 -0.38
C SER A 613 -21.90 13.73 0.00
N ILE A 614 -22.19 14.00 1.28
CA ILE A 614 -22.47 15.35 1.80
C ILE A 614 -21.29 15.88 2.62
N ALA A 615 -20.81 17.06 2.26
CA ALA A 615 -19.88 17.86 3.04
C ALA A 615 -20.59 18.59 4.20
N LYS A 616 -20.07 18.49 5.42
CA LYS A 616 -20.58 19.19 6.62
C LYS A 616 -19.47 19.86 7.41
N GLY A 617 -19.64 21.10 7.83
CA GLY A 617 -18.66 21.80 8.64
C GLY A 617 -17.30 22.03 7.96
N ILE A 618 -17.23 21.95 6.63
CA ILE A 618 -15.98 22.08 5.89
C ILE A 618 -15.49 23.53 5.92
N GLN A 619 -14.19 23.74 6.11
CA GLN A 619 -13.59 25.07 6.16
C GLN A 619 -12.47 25.20 5.15
N PHE A 620 -12.60 26.18 4.26
CA PHE A 620 -11.53 26.64 3.37
C PHE A 620 -10.98 27.95 3.93
N ARG A 621 -9.70 28.00 4.26
CA ARG A 621 -9.12 29.13 4.99
C ARG A 621 -7.84 29.61 4.31
N SER A 622 -7.84 30.82 3.77
CA SER A 622 -6.62 31.48 3.30
C SER A 622 -5.80 30.71 2.25
N ASN A 623 -6.40 29.78 1.49
CA ASN A 623 -5.71 29.03 0.42
C ASN A 623 -5.39 29.95 -0.78
N GLU A 624 -4.13 30.00 -1.19
CA GLU A 624 -3.70 30.77 -2.35
C GLU A 624 -3.97 30.00 -3.65
N ILE A 625 -4.71 30.60 -4.59
CA ILE A 625 -4.93 30.04 -5.92
C ILE A 625 -4.11 30.85 -6.94
N VAL A 626 -3.12 30.21 -7.56
CA VAL A 626 -2.24 30.81 -8.56
C VAL A 626 -2.71 30.39 -9.95
N GLY A 627 -2.99 31.36 -10.82
CA GLY A 627 -3.44 31.13 -12.19
C GLY A 627 -4.95 30.89 -12.36
N ALA A 628 -5.74 30.98 -11.29
CA ALA A 628 -7.20 30.91 -11.29
C ALA A 628 -7.80 31.69 -10.11
N GLU A 629 -9.14 31.76 -10.04
CA GLU A 629 -9.86 32.24 -8.86
C GLU A 629 -10.24 31.06 -7.94
N PHE A 630 -10.50 31.35 -6.67
CA PHE A 630 -11.09 30.37 -5.77
C PHE A 630 -12.52 30.07 -6.21
N ASP A 631 -12.80 28.79 -6.48
CA ASP A 631 -14.15 28.30 -6.76
C ASP A 631 -14.28 26.82 -6.38
N ILE A 632 -15.52 26.36 -6.25
CA ILE A 632 -15.86 24.99 -5.88
C ILE A 632 -16.86 24.43 -6.90
N ASP A 633 -16.50 23.30 -7.49
CA ASP A 633 -17.43 22.49 -8.27
C ASP A 633 -18.27 21.61 -7.35
N ALA A 634 -19.34 22.19 -6.81
CA ALA A 634 -20.24 21.53 -5.86
C ALA A 634 -21.47 20.97 -6.58
N THR A 635 -21.90 19.76 -6.20
CA THR A 635 -23.20 19.22 -6.62
C THR A 635 -24.36 20.00 -5.97
N GLY A 636 -25.58 19.70 -6.41
CA GLY A 636 -26.81 20.31 -5.85
C GLY A 636 -27.21 19.80 -4.45
N GLN A 637 -26.38 18.96 -3.83
CA GLN A 637 -26.66 18.39 -2.50
C GLN A 637 -26.49 19.45 -1.40
N ASN A 638 -27.09 19.20 -0.22
CA ASN A 638 -27.10 20.15 0.90
C ASN A 638 -25.74 20.20 1.63
N HIS A 639 -24.73 20.73 0.97
CA HIS A 639 -23.40 20.89 1.52
C HIS A 639 -23.32 22.07 2.50
N GLN A 640 -22.56 21.91 3.57
CA GLN A 640 -22.30 22.95 4.55
C GLN A 640 -20.80 23.23 4.64
N TYR A 641 -20.40 24.44 4.27
CA TYR A 641 -19.01 24.86 4.29
C TYR A 641 -18.85 26.37 4.52
N SER A 642 -17.64 26.80 4.85
CA SER A 642 -17.30 28.21 5.05
C SER A 642 -15.97 28.55 4.42
N VAL A 643 -15.86 29.78 3.92
CA VAL A 643 -14.66 30.30 3.26
C VAL A 643 -14.16 31.49 4.05
N TYR A 644 -12.87 31.48 4.38
CA TYR A 644 -12.17 32.51 5.15
C TYR A 644 -10.95 33.04 4.41
N TRP A 645 -10.62 34.29 4.66
CA TRP A 645 -9.47 34.97 4.08
C TRP A 645 -8.79 35.86 5.11
N THR A 646 -7.48 35.98 5.00
CA THR A 646 -6.70 36.91 5.82
C THR A 646 -6.75 38.32 5.24
N LEU A 647 -7.19 39.28 6.06
CA LEU A 647 -7.08 40.70 5.81
C LEU A 647 -5.96 41.29 6.66
N THR A 648 -4.95 41.84 6.01
CA THR A 648 -3.88 42.62 6.65
C THR A 648 -4.12 44.10 6.40
N VAL A 649 -4.29 44.86 7.49
CA VAL A 649 -4.43 46.32 7.46
C VAL A 649 -3.12 46.93 7.91
N GLU A 650 -2.49 47.68 7.01
CA GLU A 650 -1.31 48.49 7.29
C GLU A 650 -1.76 49.94 7.47
N VAL A 651 -1.45 50.54 8.61
CA VAL A 651 -1.79 51.93 8.90
C VAL A 651 -0.54 52.76 8.81
N VAL A 652 -0.58 53.80 7.97
CA VAL A 652 0.54 54.72 7.76
C VAL A 652 0.13 56.17 8.00
N ASP A 653 1.09 56.99 8.42
CA ASP A 653 0.92 58.42 8.59
C ASP A 653 0.97 59.17 7.25
N GLU A 654 0.95 60.50 7.31
CA GLU A 654 1.07 61.34 6.12
C GLU A 654 2.36 61.15 5.33
N GLY A 655 3.45 60.82 6.02
CA GLY A 655 4.76 60.52 5.45
C GLY A 655 4.91 59.09 4.91
N GLY A 656 3.90 58.23 5.10
CA GLY A 656 3.99 56.81 4.77
C GLY A 656 4.70 55.96 5.83
N ASN A 657 4.99 56.53 7.01
CA ASN A 657 5.59 55.78 8.11
C ASN A 657 4.52 54.92 8.80
N PRO A 658 4.85 53.70 9.23
CA PRO A 658 3.91 52.86 9.97
C PRO A 658 3.46 53.48 11.28
N VAL A 659 2.18 53.39 11.58
CA VAL A 659 1.59 53.93 12.82
C VAL A 659 1.31 52.80 13.79
N CYS A 660 2.15 52.68 14.82
CA CYS A 660 1.93 51.77 15.94
C CYS A 660 0.78 52.24 16.84
N GLY A 661 -0.03 51.30 17.35
CA GLY A 661 -1.09 51.59 18.32
C GLY A 661 -2.36 52.23 17.72
N ALA A 662 -2.46 52.35 16.39
CA ALA A 662 -3.66 52.84 15.72
C ALA A 662 -4.83 51.86 15.91
N GLY A 663 -5.99 52.37 16.34
CA GLY A 663 -7.18 51.54 16.51
C GLY A 663 -7.80 51.16 15.17
N VAL A 664 -7.94 49.87 14.92
CA VAL A 664 -8.54 49.28 13.72
C VAL A 664 -9.81 48.54 14.11
N ARG A 665 -10.95 48.96 13.54
CA ARG A 665 -12.24 48.31 13.71
C ARG A 665 -12.72 47.76 12.37
N ILE A 666 -13.26 46.55 12.35
CA ILE A 666 -13.80 45.94 11.13
C ILE A 666 -15.25 45.55 11.37
N LEU A 667 -16.12 46.06 10.49
CA LEU A 667 -17.55 45.77 10.49
C LEU A 667 -17.89 44.85 9.30
N ASN A 668 -18.72 43.84 9.51
CA ASN A 668 -19.22 42.99 8.43
C ASN A 668 -20.28 43.69 7.57
N LYS A 669 -20.81 43.00 6.55
CA LYS A 669 -21.85 43.53 5.65
C LYS A 669 -23.11 44.05 6.36
N LYS A 670 -23.43 43.52 7.55
CA LYS A 670 -24.57 43.98 8.38
C LYS A 670 -24.23 45.15 9.29
N GLY A 671 -22.98 45.62 9.28
CA GLY A 671 -22.48 46.66 10.19
C GLY A 671 -22.11 46.16 11.58
N GLU A 672 -22.08 44.84 11.80
CA GLU A 672 -21.70 44.25 13.08
C GLU A 672 -20.17 44.29 13.20
N GLU A 673 -19.66 44.74 14.35
CA GLU A 673 -18.23 44.72 14.66
C GLU A 673 -17.75 43.28 14.87
N VAL A 674 -16.80 42.85 14.03
CA VAL A 674 -16.23 41.50 14.06
C VAL A 674 -14.77 41.47 14.49
N PHE A 675 -14.12 42.65 14.51
CA PHE A 675 -12.73 42.80 14.94
C PHE A 675 -12.47 44.21 15.45
N ASN A 676 -11.71 44.33 16.53
CA ASN A 676 -11.33 45.60 17.14
C ASN A 676 -10.02 45.43 17.92
N GLN A 677 -8.91 45.85 17.32
CA GLN A 677 -7.58 45.79 17.94
C GLN A 677 -6.75 47.01 17.52
N LYS A 678 -5.58 47.17 18.14
CA LYS A 678 -4.59 48.17 17.74
C LYS A 678 -3.53 47.55 16.83
N THR A 679 -2.94 48.36 15.96
CA THR A 679 -1.77 47.96 15.17
C THR A 679 -0.56 47.67 16.06
N LEU A 680 0.26 46.72 15.63
CA LEU A 680 1.53 46.36 16.26
C LEU A 680 2.64 47.38 15.94
N GLU A 681 3.86 47.13 16.43
CA GLU A 681 5.04 48.01 16.26
C GLU A 681 5.35 48.32 14.78
N GLY A 682 5.00 47.43 13.85
CA GLY A 682 5.12 47.64 12.41
C GLY A 682 3.93 48.34 11.74
N GLY A 683 3.00 48.93 12.50
CA GLY A 683 1.82 49.59 11.97
C GLY A 683 0.80 48.67 11.29
N THR A 684 0.89 47.36 11.53
CA THR A 684 0.02 46.36 10.91
C THR A 684 -0.88 45.66 11.92
N VAL A 685 -2.01 45.18 11.42
CA VAL A 685 -2.84 44.17 12.09
C VAL A 685 -3.36 43.19 11.05
N SER A 686 -3.35 41.90 11.37
CA SER A 686 -3.81 40.83 10.48
C SER A 686 -4.89 40.01 11.18
N ILE A 687 -5.97 39.72 10.45
CA ILE A 687 -7.08 38.94 10.96
C ILE A 687 -7.69 38.10 9.85
N GLU A 688 -8.08 36.88 10.19
CA GLU A 688 -8.85 36.04 9.30
C GLU A 688 -10.35 36.28 9.47
N LEU A 689 -11.04 36.52 8.36
CA LEU A 689 -12.45 36.88 8.30
C LEU A 689 -13.18 35.96 7.32
N MET A 690 -14.40 35.53 7.69
CA MET A 690 -15.25 34.69 6.84
C MET A 690 -15.77 35.49 5.64
N GLU A 691 -15.52 35.09 4.40
CA GLU A 691 -16.20 35.72 3.26
C GLU A 691 -17.69 35.37 3.25
N TYR A 692 -17.97 34.06 3.32
CA TYR A 692 -19.31 33.51 3.32
C TYR A 692 -19.35 32.13 3.98
N CYS A 693 -20.55 31.73 4.35
CA CYS A 693 -20.87 30.33 4.63
C CYS A 693 -22.00 29.85 3.70
N GLN A 694 -21.94 28.58 3.33
CA GLN A 694 -23.00 27.84 2.65
C GLN A 694 -23.72 26.99 3.69
N GLY A 695 -25.02 27.21 3.86
CA GLY A 695 -25.91 26.30 4.58
C GLY A 695 -26.71 25.41 3.61
N ASP A 696 -27.78 24.78 4.09
CA ASP A 696 -28.54 23.76 3.34
C ASP A 696 -29.04 24.21 1.95
N SER A 697 -29.26 25.51 1.73
CA SER A 697 -29.68 26.03 0.41
C SER A 697 -29.30 27.47 0.14
N THR A 698 -28.67 28.15 1.10
CA THR A 698 -28.39 29.59 1.00
C THR A 698 -26.94 29.90 1.33
N ARG A 699 -26.33 30.70 0.45
CA ARG A 699 -25.02 31.29 0.66
C ARG A 699 -25.18 32.63 1.37
N ILE A 700 -24.56 32.77 2.55
CA ILE A 700 -24.65 33.97 3.38
C ILE A 700 -23.29 34.67 3.36
N PHE A 701 -23.19 35.77 2.61
CA PHE A 701 -21.98 36.59 2.56
C PHE A 701 -21.88 37.51 3.78
N LYS A 702 -20.70 37.55 4.39
CA LYS A 702 -20.29 38.51 5.43
C LYS A 702 -19.45 39.65 4.86
N SER A 703 -18.83 39.44 3.70
CA SER A 703 -18.18 40.45 2.85
C SER A 703 -19.22 41.21 2.00
N PRO A 704 -19.01 42.49 1.62
CA PRO A 704 -17.83 43.32 1.90
C PRO A 704 -17.74 43.78 3.36
N TYR A 705 -16.51 44.01 3.81
CA TYR A 705 -16.18 44.51 5.14
C TYR A 705 -15.91 46.01 5.12
N LYS A 706 -16.25 46.72 6.20
CA LYS A 706 -15.84 48.12 6.43
C LYS A 706 -14.70 48.16 7.43
N VAL A 707 -13.53 48.63 7.03
CA VAL A 707 -12.36 48.84 7.88
C VAL A 707 -12.33 50.31 8.30
N VAL A 708 -12.32 50.56 9.60
CA VAL A 708 -12.36 51.90 10.19
C VAL A 708 -11.09 52.13 11.00
N VAL A 709 -10.34 53.17 10.63
CA VAL A 709 -9.12 53.61 11.33
C VAL A 709 -9.21 55.13 11.54
N GLY A 710 -9.42 55.56 12.78
CA GLY A 710 -9.70 56.96 13.09
C GLY A 710 -10.96 57.46 12.37
N LYS A 711 -10.80 58.45 11.47
CA LYS A 711 -11.87 59.00 10.63
C LYS A 711 -11.96 58.33 9.25
N THR A 712 -10.97 57.51 8.88
CA THR A 712 -10.93 56.86 7.57
C THR A 712 -11.75 55.57 7.63
N THR A 713 -12.58 55.36 6.60
CA THR A 713 -13.34 54.12 6.43
C THR A 713 -13.15 53.61 5.01
N GLU A 714 -12.75 52.36 4.86
CA GLU A 714 -12.63 51.69 3.57
C GLU A 714 -13.55 50.47 3.50
N THR A 715 -14.17 50.24 2.34
CA THR A 715 -14.99 49.06 2.10
C THR A 715 -14.23 48.07 1.23
N ILE A 716 -14.02 46.86 1.75
CA ILE A 716 -13.19 45.84 1.12
C ILE A 716 -14.05 44.61 0.83
N GLN A 717 -14.14 44.24 -0.45
CA GLN A 717 -14.60 42.91 -0.83
C GLN A 717 -13.48 41.92 -0.49
N LEU A 718 -13.70 40.97 0.41
CA LEU A 718 -12.70 40.00 0.80
C LEU A 718 -12.99 38.66 0.12
N ASN A 719 -12.35 38.41 -1.01
CA ASN A 719 -12.50 37.20 -1.86
C ASN A 719 -11.17 36.46 -2.11
N LYS A 720 -10.13 36.88 -1.38
CA LYS A 720 -8.79 36.31 -1.31
C LYS A 720 -8.07 36.95 -0.13
N ASN A 721 -6.90 36.43 0.24
CA ASN A 721 -6.00 37.14 1.14
C ASN A 721 -5.71 38.55 0.58
N LYS A 722 -5.88 39.59 1.40
CA LYS A 722 -5.71 40.98 0.98
C LYS A 722 -4.85 41.74 1.99
N LYS A 723 -3.92 42.54 1.47
CA LYS A 723 -3.26 43.61 2.22
C LYS A 723 -3.81 44.95 1.73
N ILE A 724 -4.22 45.81 2.65
CA ILE A 724 -4.64 47.19 2.38
C ILE A 724 -3.78 48.15 3.19
N THR A 725 -3.57 49.35 2.67
CA THR A 725 -2.82 50.40 3.36
C THR A 725 -3.74 51.58 3.58
N ILE A 726 -4.06 51.88 4.84
CA ILE A 726 -4.92 52.99 5.25
C ILE A 726 -4.04 54.13 5.77
N LYS A 727 -4.12 55.26 5.07
CA LYS A 727 -3.43 56.50 5.47
C LYS A 727 -4.29 57.29 6.46
N ILE A 728 -3.72 57.66 7.60
CA ILE A 728 -4.40 58.48 8.61
C ILE A 728 -3.76 59.86 8.72
N PHE A 729 -4.63 60.86 8.91
CA PHE A 729 -4.28 62.26 9.10
C PHE A 729 -4.50 62.56 10.58
N TYR A 730 -3.43 62.92 11.29
CA TYR A 730 -3.47 63.24 12.72
C TYR A 730 -3.95 64.66 12.97
#